data_AF-A0A3E2H651-F1
#
_entry.id   AF-A0A3E2H651-F1
#
_cell.length_a   1.000
_cell.length_b   1.000
_cell.length_c   1.000
_cell.angle_alpha   90.00
_cell.angle_beta   90.00
_cell.angle_gamma   90.00
#
_symmetry.space_group_name_H-M   'P 1'
#
loop_
_entity.id
_entity.type
_entity.pdbx_description
1 polymer ?
#
loop_
_entity_poly.entity_id
_entity_poly.type
_entity_poly.pdbx_seq_one_letter_code
_entity_poly.pdbx_strand_id
1 'polypeptide(L)'
;MSPSVSQPKIKLQRIAHVYYIHKNLDVANQFLLDFGFSQTHRTDDRIYYRGYGTEPFVYCAIKGTEDKFGGTAWVVESMEDLELAASLPNATPIHDSDAPGGGKKVTFYDPVDNCPWHLVYGQTYVEMTETFPELEYNFPTNKHRAVNKTQRFKKGPAPVHKLGHFGLCVTDYKRAFEFYTSNFNFKPSNIVYDPKTGEDITTFLHLDRGSEKVDHHSFFFFEGPKFHVHHSSFEVFDFDIQMLGHNWLVEKKYQNCWGVGRHVMGSQIFDYWFDPSKFILEHYVDGDLVDDETPTQREEAGPDNLHVWGAQRRKPKEIYWRRSPNIQPSNNLLTPKGVSRSSQNLSIDNNSGIPSPISTVVQTPETQNSTSRGLALSQLLDISHEPLPLNSQHATTGTRVVQQRYDMIVNTVCDAFNITTDDYLFLFTAYFDHMTAFSLFHRPTFQNKLAAIPSPLHVQALLASMFAFSIRFREGSNFDSQSPNEASSVKFDKLAERLVDEALRECSDEIPPLCLLQALILVTFRQLAHCVRGRSWRTLGTCVRIAYELQLHLIDKNSRPTSPGSISICSDEEKRRAWWVIWEFDVYASTVRRLPTAIDWGNNETLLPISDEVWNTNGTAKSCKLNSDAAVAWKSLQKSGNTSPKAWFIVVNALMRCAHLHSYPQAYTTSSASGSEGAVQCVEQLNVISNSLYCVSLALPPTLLYKGEYLAFDPDNLASIQLDSAKHSIHIMTQLARFMIYHHQVFDSTSRLIGLIGHPSLETTTPQLPATDHAAWNHYLSAASEIVNLVRNCSPEHVKCVNPFLANMIWLAAAAQVVSKAFAPILVDRRTAESNLDVLQACLSTYSSFWGGSLSQRQKLSTLETRLNNSKELAAGSERTLPSTAYQHDASHDNITRRSDISTNSQLNDSASFNCPPAEMSASVEHCLSSINWVDPHGFDLQWAEPGPELSSDLWGWCTDEILIHTGID
;
A
#
# COMPACT_ATOMS: atom_id res chain seq x y z
N MET A 1 -57.52 -7.15 21.03
CA MET A 1 -56.43 -7.84 20.31
C MET A 1 -55.86 -8.86 21.27
N SER A 2 -56.07 -10.15 21.00
CA SER A 2 -55.38 -11.21 21.72
C SER A 2 -53.87 -11.02 21.53
N PRO A 3 -53.03 -11.19 22.56
CA PRO A 3 -51.58 -11.15 22.37
C PRO A 3 -51.25 -12.21 21.33
N SER A 4 -50.61 -11.81 20.23
CA SER A 4 -50.09 -12.76 19.24
C SER A 4 -49.19 -13.71 20.01
N VAL A 5 -49.60 -14.97 20.15
CA VAL A 5 -48.75 -16.02 20.71
C VAL A 5 -47.53 -16.09 19.80
N SER A 6 -46.42 -15.47 20.20
CA SER A 6 -45.15 -15.60 19.49
C SER A 6 -44.82 -17.08 19.47
N GLN A 7 -44.58 -17.65 18.29
CA GLN A 7 -44.12 -19.03 18.23
C GLN A 7 -42.90 -19.20 19.14
N PRO A 8 -42.82 -20.29 19.92
CA PRO A 8 -41.68 -20.54 20.79
C PRO A 8 -40.43 -20.62 19.91
N LYS A 9 -39.39 -19.86 20.28
CA LYS A 9 -38.08 -19.89 19.62
C LYS A 9 -37.17 -20.87 20.35
N ILE A 10 -36.43 -21.67 19.59
CA ILE A 10 -35.37 -22.54 20.10
C ILE A 10 -34.27 -21.65 20.69
N LYS A 11 -33.97 -21.84 21.98
CA LYS A 11 -32.94 -21.07 22.67
C LYS A 11 -31.58 -21.73 22.49
N LEU A 12 -30.72 -21.06 21.73
CA LEU A 12 -29.31 -21.40 21.60
C LEU A 12 -28.52 -20.72 22.72
N GLN A 13 -27.59 -21.45 23.33
CA GLN A 13 -26.66 -20.95 24.35
C GLN A 13 -25.36 -20.46 23.73
N ARG A 14 -24.79 -21.23 22.80
CA ARG A 14 -23.53 -20.91 22.12
C ARG A 14 -23.36 -21.74 20.85
N ILE A 15 -22.50 -21.27 19.96
CA ILE A 15 -21.95 -22.11 18.91
C ILE A 15 -21.06 -23.21 19.54
N ALA A 16 -21.17 -24.44 19.05
CA ALA A 16 -20.52 -25.60 19.64
C ALA A 16 -19.27 -26.01 18.86
N HIS A 17 -19.45 -26.37 17.59
CA HIS A 17 -18.38 -26.91 16.75
C HIS A 17 -18.77 -26.91 15.28
N VAL A 18 -17.80 -27.07 14.38
CA VAL A 18 -18.01 -27.19 12.93
C VAL A 18 -17.54 -28.53 12.38
N TYR A 19 -18.21 -29.01 11.34
CA TYR A 19 -17.84 -30.22 10.61
C TYR A 19 -17.32 -29.87 9.23
N TYR A 20 -16.16 -30.40 8.87
CA TYR A 20 -15.59 -30.28 7.52
C TYR A 20 -15.21 -31.65 7.01
N ILE A 21 -15.57 -31.92 5.76
CA ILE A 21 -15.24 -33.14 5.05
C ILE A 21 -14.05 -32.83 4.14
N HIS A 22 -13.01 -33.65 4.24
CA HIS A 22 -11.76 -33.50 3.49
C HIS A 22 -11.47 -34.74 2.66
N LYS A 23 -11.09 -34.56 1.40
CA LYS A 23 -10.55 -35.65 0.57
C LYS A 23 -9.26 -36.21 1.13
N ASN A 24 -8.41 -35.34 1.66
CA ASN A 24 -7.13 -35.70 2.24
C ASN A 24 -7.08 -35.30 3.72
N LEU A 25 -7.61 -36.20 4.56
CA LEU A 25 -7.73 -35.99 6.00
C LEU A 25 -6.36 -35.80 6.68
N ASP A 26 -5.30 -36.49 6.24
CA ASP A 26 -3.99 -36.40 6.87
C ASP A 26 -3.32 -35.04 6.61
N VAL A 27 -3.49 -34.49 5.40
CA VAL A 27 -2.98 -33.15 5.07
C VAL A 27 -3.79 -32.07 5.80
N ALA A 28 -5.11 -32.22 5.90
CA ALA A 28 -5.94 -31.34 6.71
C ALA A 28 -5.54 -31.38 8.20
N ASN A 29 -5.27 -32.58 8.73
CA ASN A 29 -4.82 -32.77 10.11
C ASN A 29 -3.53 -32.00 10.41
N GLN A 30 -2.53 -32.07 9.52
CA GLN A 30 -1.28 -31.35 9.72
C GLN A 30 -1.50 -29.83 9.77
N PHE A 31 -2.35 -29.30 8.89
CA PHE A 31 -2.71 -27.89 8.91
C PHE A 31 -3.42 -27.50 10.22
N LEU A 32 -4.41 -28.28 10.67
CA LEU A 32 -5.18 -27.97 11.88
C LEU A 32 -4.29 -27.95 13.14
N LEU A 33 -3.30 -28.83 13.22
CA LEU A 33 -2.30 -28.81 14.29
C LEU A 33 -1.39 -27.57 14.21
N ASP A 34 -0.92 -27.21 13.00
CA ASP A 34 -0.12 -26.00 12.79
C ASP A 34 -0.94 -24.71 12.94
N PHE A 35 -2.26 -24.77 12.77
CA PHE A 35 -3.18 -23.64 12.95
C PHE A 35 -3.29 -23.29 14.43
N GLY A 36 -3.44 -24.28 15.31
CA GLY A 36 -3.60 -24.04 16.74
C GLY A 36 -4.44 -25.04 17.51
N PHE A 37 -4.97 -26.07 16.83
CA PHE A 37 -5.85 -27.04 17.47
C PHE A 37 -5.10 -28.17 18.16
N SER A 38 -5.73 -28.74 19.19
CA SER A 38 -5.31 -29.97 19.83
C SER A 38 -6.26 -31.12 19.51
N GLN A 39 -5.72 -32.27 19.08
CA GLN A 39 -6.52 -33.46 18.84
C GLN A 39 -7.02 -34.05 20.17
N THR A 40 -8.33 -34.27 20.31
CA THR A 40 -8.94 -34.85 21.52
C THR A 40 -9.40 -36.29 21.31
N HIS A 41 -9.84 -36.63 20.09
CA HIS A 41 -10.33 -37.97 19.76
C HIS A 41 -10.16 -38.26 18.27
N ARG A 42 -9.99 -39.53 17.89
CA ARG A 42 -9.84 -39.95 16.50
C ARG A 42 -10.48 -41.33 16.29
N THR A 43 -11.23 -41.45 15.20
CA THR A 43 -11.77 -42.70 14.66
C THR A 43 -11.10 -42.99 13.31
N ASP A 44 -11.50 -44.08 12.64
CA ASP A 44 -10.97 -44.42 11.31
C ASP A 44 -11.32 -43.38 10.24
N ASP A 45 -12.46 -42.70 10.40
CA ASP A 45 -13.02 -41.75 9.43
C ASP A 45 -13.03 -40.29 9.93
N ARG A 46 -12.73 -40.01 11.20
CA ARG A 46 -12.85 -38.67 11.80
C ARG A 46 -11.75 -38.32 12.77
N ILE A 47 -11.45 -37.02 12.86
CA ILE A 47 -10.58 -36.45 13.89
C ILE A 47 -11.32 -35.29 14.54
N TYR A 48 -11.39 -35.31 15.86
CA TYR A 48 -11.99 -34.27 16.68
C TYR A 48 -10.89 -33.41 17.30
N TYR A 49 -11.06 -32.10 17.17
CA TYR A 49 -10.12 -31.09 17.62
C TYR A 49 -10.77 -30.15 18.62
N ARG A 50 -10.04 -29.85 19.69
CA ARG A 50 -10.43 -28.87 20.72
C ARG A 50 -9.45 -27.71 20.76
N GLY A 51 -9.92 -26.60 21.31
CA GLY A 51 -9.07 -25.54 21.83
C GLY A 51 -8.61 -25.81 23.26
N TYR A 52 -7.91 -24.85 23.85
CA TYR A 52 -7.51 -24.88 25.26
C TYR A 52 -8.64 -24.49 26.23
N GLY A 53 -9.77 -24.00 25.70
CA GLY A 53 -11.01 -23.71 26.45
C GLY A 53 -11.69 -24.96 27.02
N THR A 54 -12.92 -24.77 27.50
CA THR A 54 -13.68 -25.84 28.20
C THR A 54 -14.54 -26.69 27.28
N GLU A 55 -14.67 -26.32 26.01
CA GLU A 55 -15.44 -27.05 25.03
C GLU A 55 -14.79 -28.41 24.72
N PRO A 56 -15.57 -29.51 24.65
CA PRO A 56 -15.02 -30.84 24.43
C PRO A 56 -14.33 -30.97 23.06
N PHE A 57 -14.82 -30.24 22.06
CA PHE A 57 -14.21 -30.05 20.74
C PHE A 57 -14.90 -28.87 20.03
N VAL A 58 -14.22 -28.29 19.05
CA VAL A 58 -14.69 -27.12 18.27
C VAL A 58 -14.61 -27.36 16.75
N TYR A 59 -13.85 -28.35 16.30
CA TYR A 59 -13.72 -28.72 14.89
C TYR A 59 -13.70 -30.25 14.73
N CYS A 60 -14.44 -30.78 13.76
CA CYS A 60 -14.40 -32.18 13.38
C CYS A 60 -14.04 -32.31 11.89
N ALA A 61 -12.88 -32.92 11.61
CA ALA A 61 -12.44 -33.26 10.27
C ALA A 61 -12.91 -34.68 9.94
N ILE A 62 -13.67 -34.83 8.86
CA ILE A 62 -14.24 -36.10 8.40
C ILE A 62 -13.58 -36.49 7.07
N LYS A 63 -13.21 -37.75 6.90
CA LYS A 63 -12.73 -38.29 5.63
C LYS A 63 -13.90 -38.43 4.65
N GLY A 64 -13.75 -37.90 3.45
CA GLY A 64 -14.75 -38.05 2.40
C GLY A 64 -14.16 -38.19 1.00
N THR A 65 -15.04 -38.38 0.02
CA THR A 65 -14.67 -38.39 -1.42
C THR A 65 -14.62 -37.00 -2.02
N GLU A 66 -15.22 -36.02 -1.34
CA GLU A 66 -15.24 -34.62 -1.74
C GLU A 66 -14.94 -33.67 -0.58
N ASP A 67 -14.43 -32.48 -0.90
CA ASP A 67 -14.21 -31.44 0.10
C ASP A 67 -15.54 -30.71 0.28
N LYS A 68 -16.13 -30.75 1.48
CA LYS A 68 -17.47 -30.20 1.73
C LYS A 68 -17.63 -29.69 3.16
N PHE A 69 -18.40 -28.61 3.32
CA PHE A 69 -18.83 -28.17 4.64
C PHE A 69 -19.91 -29.11 5.18
N GLY A 70 -19.64 -29.72 6.33
CA GLY A 70 -20.50 -30.70 6.98
C GLY A 70 -21.55 -30.11 7.92
N GLY A 71 -21.54 -28.78 8.12
CA GLY A 71 -22.50 -28.07 8.96
C GLY A 71 -21.90 -27.48 10.23
N THR A 72 -22.72 -26.71 10.93
CA THR A 72 -22.40 -26.12 12.23
C THR A 72 -23.23 -26.78 13.33
N ALA A 73 -22.70 -26.81 14.55
CA ALA A 73 -23.40 -27.30 15.72
C ALA A 73 -23.60 -26.23 16.77
N TRP A 74 -24.72 -26.29 17.49
CA TRP A 74 -25.11 -25.31 18.50
C TRP A 74 -25.64 -26.00 19.74
N VAL A 75 -25.23 -25.50 20.91
CA VAL A 75 -25.77 -25.97 22.18
C VAL A 75 -27.13 -25.32 22.40
N VAL A 76 -28.16 -26.13 22.65
CA VAL A 76 -29.48 -25.64 23.05
C VAL A 76 -29.61 -25.59 24.57
N GLU A 77 -30.48 -24.69 25.05
CA GLU A 77 -30.61 -24.41 26.48
C GLU A 77 -31.26 -25.54 27.27
N SER A 78 -32.23 -26.20 26.67
CA SER A 78 -33.03 -27.23 27.32
C SER A 78 -33.29 -28.45 26.44
N MET A 79 -33.79 -29.53 27.04
CA MET A 79 -34.23 -30.69 26.29
C MET A 79 -35.48 -30.36 25.45
N GLU A 80 -36.33 -29.47 25.96
CA GLU A 80 -37.51 -28.94 25.29
C GLU A 80 -37.14 -28.18 24.01
N ASP A 81 -36.05 -27.40 24.03
CA ASP A 81 -35.50 -26.75 22.83
C ASP A 81 -35.02 -27.77 21.79
N LEU A 82 -34.43 -28.88 22.24
CA LEU A 82 -34.00 -29.97 21.34
C LEU A 82 -35.21 -30.70 20.73
N GLU A 83 -36.27 -30.91 21.50
CA GLU A 83 -37.55 -31.47 21.03
C GLU A 83 -38.24 -30.54 20.03
N LEU A 84 -38.23 -29.23 20.30
CA LEU A 84 -38.72 -28.22 19.36
C LEU A 84 -37.90 -28.26 18.06
N ALA A 85 -36.58 -28.39 18.14
CA ALA A 85 -35.73 -28.55 16.98
C ALA A 85 -36.01 -29.83 16.18
N ALA A 86 -36.34 -30.93 16.85
CA ALA A 86 -36.75 -32.17 16.19
C ALA A 86 -38.08 -32.04 15.44
N SER A 87 -38.87 -31.00 15.72
CA SER A 87 -40.10 -30.68 14.98
C SER A 87 -39.87 -29.85 13.72
N LEU A 88 -38.65 -29.33 13.50
CA LEU A 88 -38.32 -28.59 12.29
C LEU A 88 -38.40 -29.49 11.04
N PRO A 89 -38.69 -28.91 9.86
CA PRO A 89 -38.72 -29.67 8.61
C PRO A 89 -37.40 -30.41 8.35
N ASN A 90 -37.49 -31.68 7.94
CA ASN A 90 -36.34 -32.54 7.65
C ASN A 90 -35.37 -32.74 8.83
N ALA A 91 -35.83 -32.54 10.07
CA ALA A 91 -35.05 -32.86 11.25
C ALA A 91 -34.97 -34.38 11.49
N THR A 92 -33.81 -34.84 11.95
CA THR A 92 -33.64 -36.21 12.44
C THR A 92 -34.34 -36.39 13.80
N PRO A 93 -34.71 -37.62 14.18
CA PRO A 93 -35.05 -37.91 15.57
C PRO A 93 -33.90 -37.56 16.52
N ILE A 94 -34.25 -37.25 17.77
CA ILE A 94 -33.26 -37.09 18.84
C ILE A 94 -32.53 -38.43 19.04
N HIS A 95 -31.20 -38.38 19.03
CA HIS A 95 -30.34 -39.53 19.31
C HIS A 95 -29.16 -39.13 20.18
N ASP A 96 -28.53 -40.11 20.84
CA ASP A 96 -27.32 -39.85 21.62
C ASP A 96 -26.14 -39.56 20.69
N SER A 97 -25.29 -38.62 21.09
CA SER A 97 -24.08 -38.22 20.36
C SER A 97 -22.90 -39.10 20.78
N ASP A 98 -22.21 -39.67 19.80
CA ASP A 98 -20.96 -40.41 19.96
C ASP A 98 -19.70 -39.51 19.96
N ALA A 99 -19.87 -38.22 19.65
CA ALA A 99 -18.78 -37.25 19.66
C ALA A 99 -18.29 -36.93 21.09
N PRO A 100 -17.05 -36.44 21.26
CA PRO A 100 -16.51 -36.04 22.56
C PRO A 100 -17.45 -35.09 23.32
N GLY A 101 -17.60 -35.33 24.62
CA GLY A 101 -18.57 -34.65 25.49
C GLY A 101 -19.97 -35.26 25.48
N GLY A 102 -20.27 -36.19 24.57
CA GLY A 102 -21.55 -36.90 24.53
C GLY A 102 -22.75 -35.98 24.33
N GLY A 103 -23.83 -36.24 25.06
CA GLY A 103 -25.09 -35.50 24.98
C GLY A 103 -26.07 -36.08 23.95
N LYS A 104 -27.13 -35.33 23.67
CA LYS A 104 -28.15 -35.65 22.66
C LYS A 104 -28.06 -34.70 21.49
N LYS A 105 -28.40 -35.19 20.29
CA LYS A 105 -28.28 -34.43 19.04
C LYS A 105 -29.52 -34.56 18.16
N VAL A 106 -29.84 -33.47 17.47
CA VAL A 106 -30.76 -33.40 16.33
C VAL A 106 -30.04 -32.73 15.18
N THR A 107 -30.24 -33.21 13.96
CA THR A 107 -29.78 -32.52 12.75
C THR A 107 -30.97 -32.11 11.93
N PHE A 108 -31.08 -30.83 11.59
CA PHE A 108 -32.03 -30.37 10.58
C PHE A 108 -31.26 -29.78 9.40
N TYR A 109 -31.97 -29.61 8.28
CA TYR A 109 -31.40 -28.97 7.09
C TYR A 109 -32.14 -27.66 6.89
N ASP A 110 -31.39 -26.57 6.73
CA ASP A 110 -32.03 -25.27 6.54
C ASP A 110 -32.89 -25.26 5.25
N PRO A 111 -34.03 -24.56 5.26
CA PRO A 111 -35.00 -24.63 4.16
C PRO A 111 -34.62 -23.82 2.92
N VAL A 112 -33.49 -23.11 2.93
CA VAL A 112 -33.02 -22.28 1.82
C VAL A 112 -32.01 -23.05 0.99
N ASP A 113 -30.92 -23.51 1.63
CA ASP A 113 -29.77 -24.08 0.95
C ASP A 113 -29.49 -25.53 1.33
N ASN A 114 -30.32 -26.11 2.22
CA ASN A 114 -30.17 -27.48 2.70
C ASN A 114 -28.80 -27.73 3.34
N CYS A 115 -28.26 -26.73 4.04
CA CYS A 115 -27.11 -26.83 4.91
C CYS A 115 -27.51 -27.59 6.18
N PRO A 116 -26.74 -28.61 6.59
CA PRO A 116 -26.96 -29.28 7.87
C PRO A 116 -26.64 -28.36 9.06
N TRP A 117 -27.51 -28.38 10.05
CA TRP A 117 -27.35 -27.76 11.36
C TRP A 117 -27.56 -28.80 12.45
N HIS A 118 -26.64 -28.88 13.40
CA HIS A 118 -26.66 -29.88 14.46
C HIS A 118 -26.96 -29.22 15.81
N LEU A 119 -28.12 -29.46 16.39
CA LEU A 119 -28.42 -28.98 17.73
C LEU A 119 -28.05 -30.05 18.75
N VAL A 120 -27.33 -29.66 19.79
CA VAL A 120 -26.84 -30.55 20.85
C VAL A 120 -27.28 -30.10 22.23
N TYR A 121 -27.63 -31.04 23.09
CA TYR A 121 -28.00 -30.81 24.48
C TYR A 121 -27.20 -31.71 25.41
N GLY A 122 -26.80 -31.19 26.56
CA GLY A 122 -26.14 -31.98 27.61
C GLY A 122 -24.71 -32.43 27.26
N GLN A 123 -23.97 -31.67 26.44
CA GLN A 123 -22.55 -31.92 26.24
C GLN A 123 -21.78 -31.66 27.55
N THR A 124 -20.91 -32.60 27.92
CA THR A 124 -20.05 -32.48 29.10
C THR A 124 -18.82 -31.63 28.77
N TYR A 125 -18.61 -30.56 29.55
CA TYR A 125 -17.41 -29.72 29.47
C TYR A 125 -16.16 -30.47 29.94
N VAL A 126 -15.02 -29.99 29.48
CA VAL A 126 -13.69 -30.48 29.86
C VAL A 126 -12.91 -29.37 30.54
N GLU A 127 -11.90 -29.73 31.35
CA GLU A 127 -11.03 -28.73 31.97
C GLU A 127 -10.20 -27.99 30.91
N MET A 128 -9.90 -26.72 31.18
CA MET A 128 -8.97 -25.93 30.36
C MET A 128 -7.58 -26.54 30.42
N THR A 129 -6.91 -26.63 29.28
CA THR A 129 -5.59 -27.28 29.20
C THR A 129 -4.43 -26.31 29.41
N GLU A 130 -4.65 -25.02 29.14
CA GLU A 130 -3.63 -23.97 29.22
C GLU A 130 -4.25 -22.67 29.74
N THR A 131 -3.42 -21.84 30.38
CA THR A 131 -3.76 -20.47 30.76
C THR A 131 -2.65 -19.53 30.33
N PHE A 132 -3.03 -18.35 29.89
CA PHE A 132 -2.09 -17.31 29.48
C PHE A 132 -2.29 -16.09 30.39
N PRO A 133 -1.21 -15.43 30.81
CA PRO A 133 -1.30 -14.25 31.66
C PRO A 133 -1.76 -13.03 30.84
N GLU A 134 -2.67 -12.23 31.39
CA GLU A 134 -3.03 -10.93 30.81
C GLU A 134 -1.79 -10.02 30.69
N LEU A 135 -1.64 -9.35 29.54
CA LEU A 135 -0.47 -8.55 29.24
C LEU A 135 -0.57 -7.14 29.84
N GLU A 136 0.41 -6.79 30.68
CA GLU A 136 0.61 -5.40 31.13
C GLU A 136 1.34 -4.59 30.05
N TYR A 137 0.57 -3.92 29.19
CA TYR A 137 1.10 -3.02 28.18
C TYR A 137 1.61 -1.71 28.79
N ASN A 138 2.83 -1.31 28.43
CA ASN A 138 3.36 0.01 28.77
C ASN A 138 2.93 1.03 27.72
N PHE A 139 2.15 2.04 28.12
CA PHE A 139 1.78 3.18 27.29
C PHE A 139 2.82 4.30 27.38
N PRO A 140 2.81 5.31 26.48
CA PRO A 140 3.84 6.36 26.47
C PRO A 140 4.05 7.04 27.82
N THR A 141 2.97 7.37 28.52
CA THR A 141 2.97 8.07 29.82
C THR A 141 2.79 7.13 31.02
N ASN A 142 2.02 6.06 30.86
CA ASN A 142 1.75 5.11 31.94
C ASN A 142 2.47 3.78 31.70
N LYS A 143 3.44 3.45 32.56
CA LYS A 143 4.18 2.19 32.51
C LYS A 143 3.58 1.23 33.54
N HIS A 144 2.66 0.37 33.10
CA HIS A 144 2.00 -0.62 33.97
C HIS A 144 2.95 -1.72 34.44
N ARG A 145 3.93 -2.08 33.60
CA ARG A 145 4.86 -3.17 33.90
C ARG A 145 5.94 -2.73 34.87
N ALA A 146 6.23 -3.59 35.84
CA ALA A 146 7.32 -3.39 36.79
C ALA A 146 8.69 -3.16 36.10
N VAL A 147 9.51 -2.32 36.72
CA VAL A 147 10.87 -2.02 36.26
C VAL A 147 11.68 -3.32 36.12
N ASN A 148 12.49 -3.42 35.06
CA ASN A 148 13.31 -4.59 34.70
C ASN A 148 12.55 -5.89 34.37
N LYS A 149 11.24 -5.83 34.12
CA LYS A 149 10.49 -6.97 33.58
C LYS A 149 10.32 -6.85 32.07
N THR A 150 10.77 -7.87 31.34
CA THR A 150 10.63 -7.97 29.88
C THR A 150 9.39 -8.79 29.51
N GLN A 151 8.69 -8.40 28.44
CA GLN A 151 7.67 -9.22 27.79
C GLN A 151 8.32 -9.98 26.64
N ARG A 152 8.28 -11.32 26.68
CA ARG A 152 8.90 -12.23 25.71
C ARG A 152 7.97 -13.41 25.48
N PHE A 153 7.88 -13.85 24.23
CA PHE A 153 6.97 -14.92 23.82
C PHE A 153 7.73 -16.08 23.19
N LYS A 154 7.12 -17.27 23.25
CA LYS A 154 7.61 -18.46 22.57
C LYS A 154 6.95 -18.56 21.18
N LYS A 155 7.75 -18.73 20.13
CA LYS A 155 7.23 -18.98 18.78
C LYS A 155 6.48 -20.32 18.73
N GLY A 156 5.39 -20.36 17.98
CA GLY A 156 4.57 -21.56 17.81
C GLY A 156 3.24 -21.26 17.12
N PRO A 157 2.39 -22.29 16.91
CA PRO A 157 1.01 -22.09 16.48
C PRO A 157 0.26 -21.23 17.51
N ALA A 158 -0.78 -20.51 17.08
CA ALA A 158 -1.63 -19.73 17.98
C ALA A 158 -2.67 -20.66 18.63
N PRO A 159 -2.61 -20.96 19.93
CA PRO A 159 -3.54 -21.91 20.53
C PRO A 159 -4.97 -21.39 20.43
N VAL A 160 -5.85 -22.19 19.84
CA VAL A 160 -7.28 -21.86 19.73
C VAL A 160 -7.93 -21.95 21.10
N HIS A 161 -8.70 -20.94 21.48
CA HIS A 161 -9.52 -20.93 22.70
C HIS A 161 -10.86 -21.63 22.45
N LYS A 162 -11.73 -20.98 21.67
CA LYS A 162 -13.10 -21.43 21.31
C LYS A 162 -13.42 -21.13 19.84
N LEU A 163 -14.51 -21.71 19.34
CA LEU A 163 -15.16 -21.27 18.09
C LEU A 163 -16.04 -20.05 18.42
N GLY A 164 -15.79 -18.91 17.76
CA GLY A 164 -16.55 -17.68 17.98
C GLY A 164 -17.73 -17.55 17.04
N HIS A 165 -17.45 -17.59 15.74
CA HIS A 165 -18.49 -17.47 14.71
C HIS A 165 -18.19 -18.30 13.47
N PHE A 166 -19.21 -18.39 12.62
CA PHE A 166 -19.08 -18.89 11.27
C PHE A 166 -19.93 -18.07 10.30
N GLY A 167 -19.56 -18.12 9.03
CA GLY A 167 -20.19 -17.37 7.96
C GLY A 167 -20.73 -18.24 6.85
N LEU A 168 -21.86 -17.85 6.26
CA LEU A 168 -22.41 -18.48 5.05
C LEU A 168 -22.59 -17.47 3.91
N CYS A 169 -22.42 -17.94 2.69
CA CYS A 169 -23.06 -17.36 1.53
C CYS A 169 -24.33 -18.17 1.27
N VAL A 170 -25.49 -17.51 1.29
CA VAL A 170 -26.82 -18.12 1.09
C VAL A 170 -27.40 -17.73 -0.26
N THR A 171 -28.30 -18.53 -0.80
CA THR A 171 -28.94 -18.23 -2.10
C THR A 171 -30.18 -17.34 -2.02
N ASP A 172 -30.79 -17.20 -0.84
CA ASP A 172 -31.92 -16.30 -0.57
C ASP A 172 -31.78 -15.73 0.84
N TYR A 173 -31.28 -14.49 0.93
CA TYR A 173 -31.00 -13.83 2.20
C TYR A 173 -32.28 -13.62 3.01
N LYS A 174 -33.36 -13.18 2.36
CA LYS A 174 -34.60 -12.83 3.06
C LYS A 174 -35.22 -14.06 3.73
N ARG A 175 -35.31 -15.18 3.00
CA ARG A 175 -35.82 -16.44 3.56
C ARG A 175 -34.91 -16.99 4.65
N ALA A 176 -33.58 -16.88 4.49
CA ALA A 176 -32.63 -17.30 5.51
C ALA A 176 -32.78 -16.45 6.78
N PHE A 177 -32.83 -15.13 6.65
CA PHE A 177 -33.01 -14.18 7.74
C PHE A 177 -34.30 -14.43 8.51
N GLU A 178 -35.43 -14.57 7.81
CA GLU A 178 -36.72 -14.88 8.42
C GLU A 178 -36.67 -16.23 9.17
N PHE A 179 -36.10 -17.27 8.55
CA PHE A 179 -36.00 -18.58 9.17
C PHE A 179 -35.17 -18.54 10.46
N TYR A 180 -33.95 -18.01 10.40
CA TYR A 180 -33.05 -18.02 11.56
C TYR A 180 -33.55 -17.13 12.69
N THR A 181 -34.06 -15.93 12.39
CA THR A 181 -34.52 -14.99 13.43
C THR A 181 -35.90 -15.34 13.99
N SER A 182 -36.74 -16.08 13.27
CA SER A 182 -38.06 -16.51 13.75
C SER A 182 -38.03 -17.81 14.54
N ASN A 183 -37.13 -18.74 14.21
CA ASN A 183 -37.05 -20.05 14.87
C ASN A 183 -36.03 -20.09 16.02
N PHE A 184 -35.02 -19.24 16.00
CA PHE A 184 -33.96 -19.19 17.02
C PHE A 184 -33.87 -17.82 17.67
N ASN A 185 -33.21 -17.75 18.81
CA ASN A 185 -32.91 -16.49 19.50
C ASN A 185 -31.78 -15.67 18.83
N PHE A 186 -31.64 -15.69 17.51
CA PHE A 186 -30.72 -14.79 16.83
C PHE A 186 -31.30 -13.37 16.75
N LYS A 187 -30.47 -12.37 17.05
CA LYS A 187 -30.78 -10.95 16.92
C LYS A 187 -29.65 -10.25 16.14
N PRO A 188 -29.96 -9.35 15.19
CA PRO A 188 -28.94 -8.68 14.41
C PRO A 188 -28.21 -7.60 15.20
N SER A 189 -26.88 -7.68 15.20
CA SER A 189 -25.99 -6.57 15.61
C SER A 189 -25.85 -5.58 14.46
N ASN A 190 -25.55 -6.08 13.25
CA ASN A 190 -25.46 -5.29 12.04
C ASN A 190 -26.30 -5.88 10.90
N ILE A 191 -26.83 -4.99 10.07
CA ILE A 191 -27.45 -5.28 8.78
C ILE A 191 -26.79 -4.38 7.75
N VAL A 192 -26.34 -4.94 6.64
CA VAL A 192 -25.79 -4.19 5.50
C VAL A 192 -26.77 -4.26 4.35
N TYR A 193 -27.06 -3.11 3.74
CA TYR A 193 -28.03 -3.00 2.64
C TYR A 193 -27.39 -2.46 1.35
N ASP A 194 -27.89 -2.89 0.20
CA ASP A 194 -27.49 -2.33 -1.10
C ASP A 194 -28.09 -0.91 -1.24
N PRO A 195 -27.28 0.14 -1.39
CA PRO A 195 -27.79 1.51 -1.54
C PRO A 195 -28.66 1.73 -2.79
N LYS A 196 -28.50 0.91 -3.83
CA LYS A 196 -29.26 1.05 -5.08
C LYS A 196 -30.67 0.50 -4.97
N THR A 197 -30.83 -0.66 -4.32
CA THR A 197 -32.14 -1.33 -4.19
C THR A 197 -32.80 -1.03 -2.84
N GLY A 198 -32.02 -0.65 -1.83
CA GLY A 198 -32.45 -0.50 -0.45
C GLY A 198 -32.61 -1.83 0.28
N GLU A 199 -32.35 -2.97 -0.38
CA GLU A 199 -32.56 -4.31 0.16
C GLU A 199 -31.39 -4.73 1.07
N ASP A 200 -31.71 -5.43 2.15
CA ASP A 200 -30.72 -6.00 3.06
C ASP A 200 -30.02 -7.20 2.40
N ILE A 201 -28.69 -7.22 2.43
CA ILE A 201 -27.87 -8.21 1.70
C ILE A 201 -26.87 -8.94 2.59
N THR A 202 -26.61 -8.47 3.81
CA THR A 202 -25.72 -9.12 4.78
C THR A 202 -26.20 -8.86 6.20
N THR A 203 -26.05 -9.81 7.11
CA THR A 203 -26.32 -9.60 8.54
C THR A 203 -25.27 -10.29 9.40
N PHE A 204 -25.03 -9.71 10.57
CA PHE A 204 -24.21 -10.25 11.64
C PHE A 204 -25.11 -10.43 12.87
N LEU A 205 -25.27 -11.68 13.34
CA LEU A 205 -26.25 -12.07 14.35
C LEU A 205 -25.55 -12.52 15.63
N HIS A 206 -25.94 -11.93 16.76
CA HIS A 206 -25.64 -12.42 18.10
C HIS A 206 -26.79 -13.27 18.66
N LEU A 207 -26.55 -13.94 19.78
CA LEU A 207 -27.59 -14.66 20.52
C LEU A 207 -28.27 -13.70 21.51
N ASP A 208 -29.57 -13.54 21.38
CA ASP A 208 -30.39 -12.81 22.34
C ASP A 208 -30.51 -13.63 23.64
N ARG A 209 -29.75 -13.18 24.64
CA ARG A 209 -29.60 -13.79 25.97
C ARG A 209 -29.98 -12.82 27.09
N GLY A 210 -30.73 -11.75 26.77
CA GLY A 210 -31.02 -10.68 27.73
C GLY A 210 -29.77 -9.87 28.04
N SER A 211 -29.55 -9.59 29.32
CA SER A 211 -28.40 -8.80 29.81
C SER A 211 -27.08 -9.59 29.89
N GLU A 212 -27.07 -10.86 29.48
CA GLU A 212 -25.86 -11.64 29.33
C GLU A 212 -25.02 -11.08 28.17
N LYS A 213 -23.76 -10.73 28.45
CA LYS A 213 -22.83 -10.26 27.42
C LYS A 213 -22.45 -11.41 26.50
N VAL A 214 -22.74 -11.26 25.22
CA VAL A 214 -22.42 -12.24 24.17
C VAL A 214 -21.49 -11.62 23.13
N ASP A 215 -20.80 -12.46 22.37
CA ASP A 215 -19.99 -12.00 21.23
C ASP A 215 -20.85 -11.18 20.26
N HIS A 216 -20.30 -10.11 19.69
CA HIS A 216 -20.97 -9.24 18.72
C HIS A 216 -21.67 -10.02 17.60
N HIS A 217 -21.12 -11.16 17.19
CA HIS A 217 -21.82 -12.11 16.36
C HIS A 217 -21.27 -13.51 16.57
N SER A 218 -22.14 -14.50 16.45
CA SER A 218 -21.76 -15.93 16.38
C SER A 218 -22.14 -16.55 15.03
N PHE A 219 -22.93 -15.83 14.23
CA PHE A 219 -23.35 -16.26 12.90
C PHE A 219 -23.53 -15.04 12.01
N PHE A 220 -22.99 -15.08 10.79
CA PHE A 220 -23.29 -14.07 9.78
C PHE A 220 -23.53 -14.74 8.42
N PHE A 221 -24.25 -14.04 7.55
CA PHE A 221 -24.41 -14.49 6.18
C PHE A 221 -24.72 -13.34 5.23
N PHE A 222 -24.41 -13.57 3.96
CA PHE A 222 -24.71 -12.66 2.86
C PHE A 222 -25.30 -13.42 1.66
N GLU A 223 -26.02 -12.72 0.79
CA GLU A 223 -26.58 -13.31 -0.42
C GLU A 223 -25.53 -13.50 -1.52
N GLY A 224 -25.54 -14.65 -2.19
CA GLY A 224 -24.76 -14.87 -3.39
C GLY A 224 -25.32 -15.97 -4.28
N PRO A 225 -24.72 -16.19 -5.46
CA PRO A 225 -25.32 -17.04 -6.50
C PRO A 225 -25.31 -18.54 -6.16
N LYS A 226 -24.53 -18.95 -5.16
CA LYS A 226 -24.39 -20.36 -4.74
C LYS A 226 -24.07 -20.45 -3.26
N PHE A 227 -24.73 -21.41 -2.60
CA PHE A 227 -24.43 -21.78 -1.24
C PHE A 227 -22.97 -22.22 -1.05
N HIS A 228 -22.31 -21.66 -0.04
CA HIS A 228 -21.05 -22.17 0.48
C HIS A 228 -20.78 -21.60 1.88
N VAL A 229 -19.93 -22.29 2.66
CA VAL A 229 -19.36 -21.72 3.88
C VAL A 229 -18.39 -20.60 3.50
N HIS A 230 -18.52 -19.45 4.15
CA HIS A 230 -17.61 -18.34 3.96
C HIS A 230 -16.33 -18.55 4.79
N HIS A 231 -16.46 -18.70 6.11
CA HIS A 231 -15.35 -19.11 7.00
C HIS A 231 -15.86 -19.64 8.35
N SER A 232 -14.96 -20.26 9.11
CA SER A 232 -15.12 -20.52 10.55
C SER A 232 -14.02 -19.84 11.34
N SER A 233 -14.38 -19.20 12.46
CA SER A 233 -13.50 -18.29 13.17
C SER A 233 -13.27 -18.68 14.61
N PHE A 234 -12.01 -18.67 15.01
CA PHE A 234 -11.54 -19.22 16.27
C PHE A 234 -10.83 -18.16 17.08
N GLU A 235 -11.29 -17.97 18.31
CA GLU A 235 -10.69 -17.00 19.21
C GLU A 235 -9.32 -17.49 19.66
N VAL A 236 -8.34 -16.61 19.71
CA VAL A 236 -7.03 -16.87 20.33
C VAL A 236 -6.80 -15.88 21.47
N PHE A 237 -5.76 -16.10 22.27
CA PHE A 237 -5.64 -15.40 23.55
C PHE A 237 -5.47 -13.87 23.44
N ASP A 238 -4.50 -13.40 22.64
CA ASP A 238 -4.24 -11.98 22.43
C ASP A 238 -3.59 -11.73 21.06
N PHE A 239 -3.40 -10.45 20.75
CA PHE A 239 -2.83 -10.03 19.46
C PHE A 239 -1.38 -10.50 19.26
N ASP A 240 -0.57 -10.59 20.32
CA ASP A 240 0.81 -11.07 20.23
C ASP A 240 0.82 -12.57 19.88
N ILE A 241 -0.04 -13.38 20.51
CA ILE A 241 -0.24 -14.81 20.20
C ILE A 241 -0.76 -15.00 18.77
N GLN A 242 -1.73 -14.21 18.33
CA GLN A 242 -2.23 -14.24 16.95
C GLN A 242 -1.11 -13.95 15.94
N MET A 243 -0.29 -12.93 16.17
CA MET A 243 0.85 -12.60 15.31
C MET A 243 1.93 -13.69 15.30
N LEU A 244 2.15 -14.39 16.42
CA LEU A 244 3.05 -15.55 16.46
C LEU A 244 2.51 -16.70 15.61
N GLY A 245 1.21 -17.00 15.72
CA GLY A 245 0.55 -17.99 14.87
C GLY A 245 0.57 -17.61 13.38
N HIS A 246 0.37 -16.32 13.07
CA HIS A 246 0.50 -15.81 11.71
C HIS A 246 1.89 -16.11 11.14
N ASN A 247 2.94 -15.71 11.86
CA ASN A 247 4.33 -15.94 11.45
C ASN A 247 4.65 -17.44 11.34
N TRP A 248 4.14 -18.27 12.27
CA TRP A 248 4.29 -19.71 12.22
C TRP A 248 3.68 -20.31 10.94
N LEU A 249 2.47 -19.92 10.58
CA LEU A 249 1.79 -20.38 9.37
C LEU A 249 2.48 -19.87 8.09
N VAL A 250 3.03 -18.64 8.10
CA VAL A 250 3.87 -18.12 7.01
C VAL A 250 5.15 -18.95 6.85
N GLU A 251 5.88 -19.22 7.94
CA GLU A 251 7.11 -20.03 7.93
C GLU A 251 6.85 -21.46 7.39
N LYS A 252 5.68 -22.02 7.72
CA LYS A 252 5.19 -23.32 7.21
C LYS A 252 4.69 -23.27 5.76
N LYS A 253 4.66 -22.08 5.13
CA LYS A 253 4.23 -21.85 3.74
C LYS A 253 2.76 -22.20 3.48
N TYR A 254 1.91 -22.09 4.48
CA TYR A 254 0.46 -22.18 4.25
C TYR A 254 -0.03 -20.98 3.44
N GLN A 255 -1.18 -21.14 2.79
CA GLN A 255 -1.70 -20.09 1.92
C GLN A 255 -2.52 -19.08 2.72
N ASN A 256 -1.99 -17.87 2.82
CA ASN A 256 -2.72 -16.75 3.40
C ASN A 256 -3.92 -16.36 2.50
N CYS A 257 -5.09 -16.13 3.11
CA CYS A 257 -6.30 -15.71 2.41
C CYS A 257 -6.43 -14.18 2.36
N TRP A 258 -6.32 -13.54 3.52
CA TRP A 258 -6.35 -12.08 3.65
C TRP A 258 -5.17 -11.58 4.50
N GLY A 259 -4.89 -12.27 5.62
CA GLY A 259 -3.87 -11.85 6.59
C GLY A 259 -4.44 -10.99 7.69
N VAL A 260 -3.57 -10.40 8.49
CA VAL A 260 -3.96 -9.71 9.72
C VAL A 260 -4.63 -8.36 9.42
N GLY A 261 -5.74 -8.08 10.09
CA GLY A 261 -6.48 -6.83 9.99
C GLY A 261 -7.45 -6.63 11.16
N ARG A 262 -8.18 -5.51 11.18
CA ARG A 262 -9.22 -5.20 12.17
C ARG A 262 -10.53 -4.90 11.48
N HIS A 263 -11.60 -5.61 11.84
CA HIS A 263 -12.94 -5.38 11.31
C HIS A 263 -13.54 -4.06 11.80
N VAL A 264 -14.41 -3.46 10.99
CA VAL A 264 -15.26 -2.32 11.44
C VAL A 264 -16.36 -2.85 12.35
N MET A 265 -17.05 -3.91 11.91
CA MET A 265 -18.15 -4.54 12.65
C MET A 265 -17.61 -5.51 13.70
N GLY A 266 -18.01 -5.32 14.96
CA GLY A 266 -17.56 -6.11 16.09
C GLY A 266 -16.08 -5.95 16.47
N SER A 267 -15.39 -4.98 15.88
CA SER A 267 -14.00 -4.55 16.18
C SER A 267 -12.90 -5.62 16.19
N GLN A 268 -13.20 -6.89 15.93
CA GLN A 268 -12.26 -7.99 16.07
C GLN A 268 -11.01 -7.84 15.17
N ILE A 269 -9.85 -8.19 15.70
CA ILE A 269 -8.63 -8.33 14.92
C ILE A 269 -8.61 -9.73 14.31
N PHE A 270 -8.64 -9.83 12.99
CA PHE A 270 -8.73 -11.07 12.23
C PHE A 270 -7.39 -11.49 11.62
N ASP A 271 -7.22 -12.79 11.34
CA ASP A 271 -6.17 -13.35 10.48
C ASP A 271 -6.69 -14.56 9.70
N TYR A 272 -6.89 -14.40 8.39
CA TYR A 272 -7.53 -15.41 7.52
C TYR A 272 -6.54 -16.30 6.75
N TRP A 273 -6.77 -17.61 6.83
CA TRP A 273 -5.97 -18.65 6.18
C TRP A 273 -6.83 -19.62 5.36
N PHE A 274 -6.29 -20.09 4.24
CA PHE A 274 -6.86 -21.25 3.55
C PHE A 274 -6.31 -22.53 4.17
N ASP A 275 -7.20 -23.45 4.51
CA ASP A 275 -6.81 -24.84 4.74
C ASP A 275 -6.36 -25.49 3.40
N PRO A 276 -5.78 -26.70 3.45
CA PRO A 276 -5.38 -27.44 2.25
C PRO A 276 -6.51 -27.72 1.26
N SER A 277 -7.77 -27.72 1.73
CA SER A 277 -8.99 -27.97 0.97
C SER A 277 -9.65 -26.69 0.45
N LYS A 278 -9.06 -25.52 0.71
CA LYS A 278 -9.52 -24.17 0.37
C LYS A 278 -10.73 -23.66 1.16
N PHE A 279 -11.05 -24.27 2.29
CA PHE A 279 -11.87 -23.63 3.32
C PHE A 279 -11.11 -22.50 3.99
N ILE A 280 -11.83 -21.47 4.41
CA ILE A 280 -11.24 -20.32 5.09
C ILE A 280 -11.42 -20.53 6.60
N LEU A 281 -10.31 -20.50 7.32
CA LEU A 281 -10.28 -20.45 8.78
C LEU A 281 -9.70 -19.10 9.22
N GLU A 282 -10.24 -18.57 10.30
CA GLU A 282 -9.86 -17.27 10.86
C GLU A 282 -9.38 -17.45 12.30
N HIS A 283 -8.26 -16.82 12.65
CA HIS A 283 -7.96 -16.48 14.04
C HIS A 283 -8.51 -15.09 14.32
N TYR A 284 -9.20 -14.91 15.45
CA TYR A 284 -9.61 -13.57 15.89
C TYR A 284 -9.28 -13.31 17.37
N VAL A 285 -9.12 -12.03 17.72
CA VAL A 285 -9.05 -11.52 19.09
C VAL A 285 -9.77 -10.18 19.21
N ASP A 286 -10.03 -9.72 20.44
CA ASP A 286 -10.50 -8.35 20.71
C ASP A 286 -11.84 -8.02 20.02
N GLY A 287 -12.79 -8.96 20.10
CA GLY A 287 -14.15 -8.78 19.59
C GLY A 287 -15.05 -8.04 20.59
N ASP A 288 -15.93 -7.17 20.09
CA ASP A 288 -16.91 -6.46 20.92
C ASP A 288 -17.92 -7.43 21.55
N LEU A 289 -18.42 -7.06 22.73
CA LEU A 289 -19.52 -7.75 23.39
C LEU A 289 -20.79 -6.91 23.29
N VAL A 290 -21.93 -7.57 23.10
CA VAL A 290 -23.27 -6.97 22.98
C VAL A 290 -24.26 -7.66 23.92
N ASP A 291 -25.40 -7.03 24.14
CA ASP A 291 -26.50 -7.48 25.01
C ASP A 291 -27.88 -7.03 24.47
N ASP A 292 -28.93 -7.20 25.27
CA ASP A 292 -30.30 -6.82 24.90
C ASP A 292 -30.50 -5.30 24.71
N GLU A 293 -29.69 -4.47 25.35
CA GLU A 293 -29.71 -3.00 25.21
C GLU A 293 -29.03 -2.52 23.92
N THR A 294 -28.21 -3.36 23.30
CA THR A 294 -27.50 -3.01 22.07
C THR A 294 -28.47 -2.87 20.89
N PRO A 295 -28.53 -1.69 20.22
CA PRO A 295 -29.39 -1.49 19.06
C PRO A 295 -28.83 -2.14 17.80
N THR A 296 -29.71 -2.66 16.94
CA THR A 296 -29.30 -3.12 15.61
C THR A 296 -28.86 -1.93 14.76
N GLN A 297 -27.63 -1.98 14.27
CA GLN A 297 -27.09 -1.00 13.34
C GLN A 297 -27.40 -1.43 11.89
N ARG A 298 -27.85 -0.48 11.06
CA ARG A 298 -28.12 -0.73 9.64
C ARG A 298 -27.31 0.23 8.78
N GLU A 299 -26.43 -0.29 7.96
CA GLU A 299 -25.40 0.46 7.24
C GLU A 299 -25.39 0.16 5.74
N GLU A 300 -24.98 1.13 4.93
CA GLU A 300 -24.88 0.98 3.48
C GLU A 300 -23.78 -0.04 3.10
N ALA A 301 -23.92 -0.76 2.00
CA ALA A 301 -22.84 -1.57 1.45
C ALA A 301 -21.76 -0.68 0.81
N GLY A 302 -20.55 -0.67 1.38
CA GLY A 302 -19.45 0.17 0.91
C GLY A 302 -18.08 -0.52 0.99
N PRO A 303 -17.11 -0.11 0.16
CA PRO A 303 -15.77 -0.71 0.11
C PRO A 303 -14.96 -0.54 1.40
N ASP A 304 -15.30 0.45 2.25
CA ASP A 304 -14.61 0.76 3.50
C ASP A 304 -15.31 0.16 4.74
N ASN A 305 -16.38 -0.64 4.57
CA ASN A 305 -17.22 -1.08 5.70
C ASN A 305 -16.79 -2.44 6.29
N LEU A 306 -15.77 -3.07 5.71
CA LEU A 306 -15.31 -4.39 6.14
C LEU A 306 -14.20 -4.33 7.20
N HIS A 307 -13.25 -3.41 7.09
CA HIS A 307 -12.08 -3.37 7.97
C HIS A 307 -11.53 -1.95 8.13
N VAL A 308 -11.07 -1.62 9.34
CA VAL A 308 -10.40 -0.36 9.69
C VAL A 308 -8.98 -0.33 9.14
N TRP A 309 -8.25 -1.44 9.32
CA TRP A 309 -6.90 -1.64 8.80
C TRP A 309 -6.66 -3.12 8.52
N GLY A 310 -5.69 -3.43 7.66
CA GLY A 310 -5.36 -4.79 7.26
C GLY A 310 -4.68 -4.82 5.91
N ALA A 311 -4.13 -5.97 5.53
CA ALA A 311 -3.60 -6.13 4.18
C ALA A 311 -4.71 -5.88 3.16
N GLN A 312 -4.41 -5.24 2.02
CA GLN A 312 -5.38 -5.19 0.93
C GLN A 312 -5.67 -6.62 0.50
N ARG A 313 -6.94 -7.03 0.54
CA ARG A 313 -7.37 -8.32 0.00
C ARG A 313 -6.76 -8.45 -1.39
N ARG A 314 -5.83 -9.39 -1.57
CA ARG A 314 -5.28 -9.67 -2.89
C ARG A 314 -6.49 -9.99 -3.75
N LYS A 315 -6.73 -9.21 -4.82
CA LYS A 315 -7.68 -9.65 -5.85
C LYS A 315 -7.26 -11.07 -6.18
N PRO A 316 -8.12 -12.09 -5.98
CA PRO A 316 -7.72 -13.44 -6.34
C PRO A 316 -7.31 -13.38 -7.81
N LYS A 317 -6.01 -13.60 -8.10
CA LYS A 317 -5.60 -14.05 -9.44
C LYS A 317 -6.51 -15.22 -9.70
N GLU A 318 -7.36 -15.17 -10.74
CA GLU A 318 -8.33 -16.20 -11.10
C GLU A 318 -7.91 -17.59 -10.61
N ILE A 319 -8.33 -17.96 -9.39
CA ILE A 319 -8.25 -19.33 -8.95
C ILE A 319 -9.51 -19.93 -9.53
N TYR A 320 -9.34 -20.56 -10.68
CA TYR A 320 -10.21 -21.53 -11.31
C TYR A 320 -11.41 -21.96 -10.45
N TRP A 321 -12.54 -21.23 -10.52
CA TRP A 321 -13.83 -21.89 -10.45
C TRP A 321 -14.00 -22.57 -11.80
N ARG A 322 -13.46 -23.79 -11.95
CA ARG A 322 -13.69 -24.59 -13.15
C ARG A 322 -15.19 -24.59 -13.42
N ARG A 323 -15.59 -23.97 -14.54
CA ARG A 323 -16.80 -24.34 -15.26
C ARG A 323 -16.71 -25.85 -15.47
N SER A 324 -17.40 -26.63 -14.64
CA SER A 324 -17.82 -27.96 -15.08
C SER A 324 -18.89 -27.72 -16.15
N PRO A 325 -18.76 -28.29 -17.36
CA PRO A 325 -19.72 -28.07 -18.43
C PRO A 325 -21.11 -28.54 -17.99
N ASN A 326 -22.13 -27.74 -18.30
CA ASN A 326 -23.52 -28.16 -18.26
C ASN A 326 -23.67 -29.46 -19.06
N ILE A 327 -23.88 -30.58 -18.38
CA ILE A 327 -24.49 -31.78 -18.98
C ILE A 327 -25.99 -31.63 -18.72
N GLN A 328 -26.73 -31.16 -19.72
CA GLN A 328 -28.14 -31.54 -19.83
C GLN A 328 -28.22 -32.93 -20.49
N PRO A 329 -29.14 -33.80 -20.04
CA PRO A 329 -29.31 -35.12 -20.62
C PRO A 329 -30.09 -34.99 -21.93
N SER A 330 -29.43 -35.23 -23.07
CA SER A 330 -30.13 -35.56 -24.31
C SER A 330 -29.84 -37.01 -24.66
N ASN A 331 -30.90 -37.82 -24.59
CA ASN A 331 -30.97 -39.11 -25.25
C ASN A 331 -30.61 -38.92 -26.73
N ASN A 332 -29.59 -39.63 -27.21
CA ASN A 332 -29.71 -40.43 -28.43
C ASN A 332 -28.49 -41.33 -28.59
N LEU A 333 -28.79 -42.63 -28.64
CA LEU A 333 -27.91 -43.69 -29.08
C LEU A 333 -27.44 -43.41 -30.52
N LEU A 334 -26.15 -43.62 -30.79
CA LEU A 334 -25.64 -44.58 -31.79
C LEU A 334 -24.11 -44.49 -31.89
N THR A 335 -23.48 -45.66 -31.78
CA THR A 335 -22.04 -45.93 -31.89
C THR A 335 -21.67 -46.25 -33.36
N PRO A 336 -20.45 -46.74 -33.68
CA PRO A 336 -19.24 -45.94 -33.95
C PRO A 336 -18.57 -46.35 -35.29
N LYS A 337 -17.48 -45.66 -35.66
CA LYS A 337 -16.28 -46.12 -36.43
C LYS A 337 -15.60 -44.85 -36.95
N GLY A 338 -14.32 -44.58 -36.76
CA GLY A 338 -13.18 -45.47 -36.65
C GLY A 338 -12.17 -45.05 -37.74
N VAL A 339 -10.89 -45.14 -37.39
CA VAL A 339 -9.70 -45.10 -38.25
C VAL A 339 -8.86 -43.82 -38.22
N SER A 340 -7.59 -44.13 -38.03
CA SER A 340 -6.38 -43.42 -37.65
C SER A 340 -5.62 -42.75 -38.80
N ARG A 341 -4.70 -41.86 -38.41
CA ARG A 341 -3.31 -41.66 -38.91
C ARG A 341 -3.12 -41.66 -40.44
N SER A 342 -2.50 -40.65 -41.05
CA SER A 342 -1.13 -40.24 -40.80
C SER A 342 -0.74 -39.11 -41.77
N SER A 343 0.22 -38.32 -41.30
CA SER A 343 1.03 -37.35 -42.00
C SER A 343 1.74 -37.88 -43.25
N GLN A 344 1.76 -37.09 -44.33
CA GLN A 344 2.94 -36.94 -45.19
C GLN A 344 2.89 -35.64 -46.00
N ASN A 345 4.04 -34.96 -46.03
CA ASN A 345 4.39 -33.77 -46.79
C ASN A 345 4.41 -34.04 -48.30
N LEU A 346 4.12 -33.02 -49.15
CA LEU A 346 5.12 -32.31 -49.96
C LEU A 346 4.51 -31.50 -51.13
N SER A 347 5.19 -30.38 -51.35
CA SER A 347 5.49 -29.70 -52.62
C SER A 347 4.40 -29.00 -53.44
N ILE A 348 4.58 -27.68 -53.45
CA ILE A 348 4.34 -26.66 -54.47
C ILE A 348 4.55 -27.20 -55.90
N ASP A 349 3.65 -26.83 -56.81
CA ASP A 349 4.05 -26.43 -58.16
C ASP A 349 3.09 -25.41 -58.79
N ASN A 350 3.70 -24.52 -59.58
CA ASN A 350 3.12 -23.34 -60.21
C ASN A 350 2.41 -23.68 -61.55
N ASN A 351 1.54 -22.73 -61.95
CA ASN A 351 1.53 -22.03 -63.23
C ASN A 351 0.37 -22.26 -64.23
N SER A 352 0.06 -21.16 -64.94
CA SER A 352 -0.81 -20.96 -66.13
C SER A 352 -2.32 -20.93 -65.86
N GLY A 353 -3.14 -20.00 -66.38
CA GLY A 353 -3.00 -18.86 -67.28
C GLY A 353 -4.40 -18.47 -67.81
N ILE A 354 -4.78 -17.17 -67.70
CA ILE A 354 -5.54 -16.27 -68.63
C ILE A 354 -6.75 -16.85 -69.44
N PRO A 355 -7.89 -16.15 -69.78
CA PRO A 355 -8.33 -14.74 -69.60
C PRO A 355 -9.80 -14.52 -69.13
N SER A 356 -10.12 -13.24 -68.88
CA SER A 356 -11.45 -12.61 -68.71
C SER A 356 -12.39 -12.69 -69.94
N PRO A 357 -13.67 -12.31 -69.75
CA PRO A 357 -14.28 -11.22 -70.55
C PRO A 357 -14.92 -10.15 -69.61
N ILE A 358 -14.63 -8.84 -69.75
CA ILE A 358 -15.35 -7.82 -70.56
C ILE A 358 -16.87 -7.97 -70.42
N SER A 359 -17.70 -7.01 -70.02
CA SER A 359 -17.60 -5.60 -69.61
C SER A 359 -19.01 -5.19 -69.15
N THR A 360 -19.16 -4.40 -68.09
CA THR A 360 -20.07 -3.24 -68.13
C THR A 360 -19.78 -2.29 -66.98
N VAL A 361 -19.36 -1.10 -67.37
CA VAL A 361 -19.13 0.07 -66.52
C VAL A 361 -20.47 0.67 -66.15
N VAL A 362 -20.76 0.78 -64.86
CA VAL A 362 -21.67 1.78 -64.30
C VAL A 362 -20.90 2.48 -63.18
N GLN A 363 -20.60 3.76 -63.39
CA GLN A 363 -19.99 4.63 -62.39
C GLN A 363 -21.06 5.06 -61.38
N THR A 364 -20.81 4.78 -60.10
CA THR A 364 -21.44 5.46 -58.95
C THR A 364 -20.37 5.67 -57.86
N PRO A 365 -20.49 6.74 -57.06
CA PRO A 365 -19.34 7.43 -56.48
C PRO A 365 -18.66 6.69 -55.32
N GLU A 366 -17.35 6.90 -55.25
CA GLU A 366 -16.41 6.39 -54.26
C GLU A 366 -16.93 6.51 -52.81
N THR A 367 -17.27 5.37 -52.22
CA THR A 367 -17.24 5.19 -50.78
C THR A 367 -15.81 4.87 -50.39
N GLN A 368 -15.18 5.76 -49.62
CA GLN A 368 -13.89 5.49 -48.98
C GLN A 368 -14.06 4.25 -48.10
N ASN A 369 -13.53 3.11 -48.55
CA ASN A 369 -13.37 1.92 -47.73
C ASN A 369 -12.51 2.30 -46.53
N SER A 370 -13.13 2.40 -45.36
CA SER A 370 -12.42 2.34 -44.09
C SER A 370 -11.62 1.05 -44.10
N THR A 371 -10.33 1.15 -43.82
CA THR A 371 -9.47 -0.01 -43.67
C THR A 371 -9.86 -0.73 -42.39
N SER A 372 -10.83 -1.64 -42.50
CA SER A 372 -11.08 -2.65 -41.48
C SER A 372 -9.80 -3.46 -41.32
N ARG A 373 -9.03 -3.15 -40.27
CA ARG A 373 -8.01 -4.08 -39.80
C ARG A 373 -8.75 -5.34 -39.40
N GLY A 374 -8.52 -6.42 -40.14
CA GLY A 374 -9.15 -7.71 -39.89
C GLY A 374 -8.99 -8.08 -38.42
N LEU A 375 -10.11 -8.30 -37.73
CA LEU A 375 -10.08 -8.94 -36.42
C LEU A 375 -9.39 -10.29 -36.59
N ALA A 376 -8.34 -10.53 -35.81
CA ALA A 376 -7.74 -11.85 -35.75
C ALA A 376 -8.80 -12.83 -35.22
N LEU A 377 -8.87 -14.05 -35.75
CA LEU A 377 -9.84 -15.08 -35.34
C LEU A 377 -9.85 -15.30 -33.82
N SER A 378 -8.72 -15.08 -33.15
CA SER A 378 -8.59 -15.13 -31.68
C SER A 378 -9.42 -14.07 -30.94
N GLN A 379 -9.60 -12.87 -31.51
CA GLN A 379 -10.38 -11.79 -30.91
C GLN A 379 -11.90 -12.01 -31.05
N LEU A 380 -12.32 -12.87 -31.99
CA LEU A 380 -13.72 -13.28 -32.18
C LEU A 380 -14.10 -14.51 -31.35
N LEU A 381 -13.11 -15.24 -30.82
CA LEU A 381 -13.31 -16.47 -30.03
C LEU A 381 -13.29 -16.23 -28.51
N ASP A 382 -13.01 -15.00 -28.08
CA ASP A 382 -12.94 -14.63 -26.66
C ASP A 382 -14.25 -13.97 -26.22
N ILE A 383 -14.89 -14.51 -25.18
CA ILE A 383 -16.26 -14.11 -24.73
C ILE A 383 -16.27 -12.69 -24.13
N SER A 384 -15.10 -12.07 -23.93
CA SER A 384 -14.92 -10.85 -23.13
C SER A 384 -14.16 -9.70 -23.82
N HIS A 385 -13.80 -9.80 -25.10
CA HIS A 385 -13.23 -8.65 -25.81
C HIS A 385 -14.32 -7.86 -26.54
N GLU A 386 -14.92 -6.89 -25.85
CA GLU A 386 -15.76 -5.90 -26.51
C GLU A 386 -14.89 -5.03 -27.45
N PRO A 387 -15.15 -4.99 -28.76
CA PRO A 387 -14.39 -4.16 -29.68
C PRO A 387 -14.70 -2.68 -29.42
N LEU A 388 -13.72 -1.97 -28.86
CA LEU A 388 -13.83 -0.56 -28.53
C LEU A 388 -14.02 0.29 -29.80
N PRO A 389 -15.04 1.17 -29.87
CA PRO A 389 -15.26 2.04 -31.01
C PRO A 389 -14.15 3.10 -31.15
N LEU A 390 -13.68 3.28 -32.38
CA LEU A 390 -12.73 4.33 -32.76
C LEU A 390 -13.45 5.70 -32.74
N ASN A 391 -13.04 6.58 -31.83
CA ASN A 391 -13.51 7.97 -31.83
C ASN A 391 -12.94 8.74 -33.03
N SER A 392 -13.74 8.89 -34.09
CA SER A 392 -13.55 9.88 -35.14
C SER A 392 -14.65 10.94 -35.05
N GLN A 393 -14.36 12.08 -34.42
CA GLN A 393 -15.17 13.28 -34.57
C GLN A 393 -14.25 14.50 -34.74
N HIS A 394 -14.04 14.90 -35.99
CA HIS A 394 -13.62 16.26 -36.33
C HIS A 394 -14.83 16.98 -36.92
N ALA A 395 -15.50 17.80 -36.09
CA ALA A 395 -16.46 18.79 -36.56
C ALA A 395 -15.76 20.15 -36.60
N THR A 396 -15.48 20.66 -37.79
CA THR A 396 -15.01 22.03 -38.01
C THR A 396 -16.18 23.01 -37.91
N THR A 397 -16.38 23.59 -36.73
CA THR A 397 -17.30 24.71 -36.50
C THR A 397 -16.58 26.05 -36.68
N GLY A 398 -17.25 27.03 -37.29
CA GLY A 398 -16.67 28.34 -37.62
C GLY A 398 -16.26 29.17 -36.41
N THR A 399 -15.19 29.95 -36.55
CA THR A 399 -14.49 30.70 -35.47
C THR A 399 -15.39 31.59 -34.60
N ARG A 400 -16.46 32.16 -35.17
CA ARG A 400 -17.40 33.03 -34.44
C ARG A 400 -18.31 32.26 -33.46
N VAL A 401 -18.63 31.01 -33.76
CA VAL A 401 -19.46 30.13 -32.88
C VAL A 401 -18.62 29.61 -31.71
N VAL A 402 -17.32 29.37 -31.94
CA VAL A 402 -16.38 28.90 -30.92
C VAL A 402 -16.18 29.94 -29.83
N GLN A 403 -15.99 31.22 -30.20
CA GLN A 403 -15.84 32.30 -29.22
C GLN A 403 -17.09 32.47 -28.34
N GLN A 404 -18.29 32.47 -28.94
CA GLN A 404 -19.55 32.60 -28.17
C GLN A 404 -19.73 31.45 -27.17
N ARG A 405 -19.40 30.22 -27.57
CA ARG A 405 -19.48 29.06 -26.67
C ARG A 405 -18.44 29.13 -25.55
N TYR A 406 -17.25 29.63 -25.84
CA TYR A 406 -16.22 29.87 -24.82
C TYR A 406 -16.67 30.92 -23.79
N ASP A 407 -17.22 32.05 -24.23
CA ASP A 407 -17.71 33.10 -23.33
C ASP A 407 -18.83 32.58 -22.42
N MET A 408 -19.72 31.73 -22.95
CA MET A 408 -20.77 31.05 -22.16
C MET A 408 -20.18 30.10 -21.12
N ILE A 409 -19.12 29.35 -21.47
CA ILE A 409 -18.40 28.48 -20.53
C ILE A 409 -17.81 29.30 -19.39
N VAL A 410 -17.15 30.42 -19.70
CA VAL A 410 -16.55 31.30 -18.68
C VAL A 410 -17.62 31.75 -17.69
N ASN A 411 -18.75 32.29 -18.16
CA ASN A 411 -19.84 32.73 -17.29
C ASN A 411 -20.40 31.57 -16.43
N THR A 412 -20.66 30.42 -17.04
CA THR A 412 -21.19 29.23 -16.33
C THR A 412 -20.24 28.76 -15.22
N VAL A 413 -18.93 28.81 -15.47
CA VAL A 413 -17.90 28.40 -14.52
C VAL A 413 -17.73 29.45 -13.41
N CYS A 414 -17.74 30.73 -13.75
CA CYS A 414 -17.73 31.83 -12.79
C CYS A 414 -18.90 31.72 -11.81
N ASP A 415 -20.11 31.46 -12.32
CA ASP A 415 -21.31 31.27 -11.51
C ASP A 415 -21.20 30.01 -10.64
N ALA A 416 -20.79 28.88 -11.22
CA ALA A 416 -20.68 27.60 -10.50
C ALA A 416 -19.64 27.61 -9.39
N PHE A 417 -18.51 28.31 -9.59
CA PHE A 417 -17.41 28.39 -8.62
C PHE A 417 -17.51 29.63 -7.72
N ASN A 418 -18.49 30.51 -7.97
CA ASN A 418 -18.65 31.78 -7.28
C ASN A 418 -17.37 32.64 -7.33
N ILE A 419 -16.83 32.82 -8.55
CA ILE A 419 -15.63 33.64 -8.83
C ILE A 419 -15.93 34.70 -9.89
N THR A 420 -15.14 35.76 -9.92
CA THR A 420 -15.26 36.81 -10.96
C THR A 420 -14.60 36.38 -12.27
N THR A 421 -14.92 37.07 -13.37
CA THR A 421 -14.23 36.86 -14.66
C THR A 421 -12.74 37.18 -14.58
N ASP A 422 -12.35 38.18 -13.77
CA ASP A 422 -10.94 38.51 -13.55
C ASP A 422 -10.22 37.37 -12.80
N ASP A 423 -10.89 36.77 -11.81
CA ASP A 423 -10.39 35.61 -11.09
C ASP A 423 -10.21 34.41 -12.02
N TYR A 424 -11.16 34.17 -12.92
CA TYR A 424 -11.06 33.13 -13.95
C TYR A 424 -9.82 33.34 -14.83
N LEU A 425 -9.65 34.55 -15.38
CA LEU A 425 -8.54 34.87 -16.29
C LEU A 425 -7.19 34.74 -15.58
N PHE A 426 -7.10 35.18 -14.32
CA PHE A 426 -5.92 35.01 -13.49
C PHE A 426 -5.60 33.52 -13.30
N LEU A 427 -6.55 32.72 -12.79
CA LEU A 427 -6.33 31.30 -12.49
C LEU A 427 -6.00 30.49 -13.75
N PHE A 428 -6.66 30.81 -14.86
CA PHE A 428 -6.39 30.18 -16.15
C PHE A 428 -4.96 30.48 -16.63
N THR A 429 -4.54 31.74 -16.56
CA THR A 429 -3.21 32.18 -17.02
C THR A 429 -2.11 31.62 -16.10
N ALA A 430 -2.31 31.72 -14.79
CA ALA A 430 -1.41 31.20 -13.77
C ALA A 430 -1.14 29.69 -13.92
N TYR A 431 -2.11 28.90 -14.39
CA TYR A 431 -1.86 27.48 -14.68
C TYR A 431 -0.75 27.31 -15.72
N PHE A 432 -0.88 27.98 -16.87
CA PHE A 432 0.05 27.83 -17.99
C PHE A 432 1.42 28.46 -17.72
N ASP A 433 1.47 29.48 -16.87
CA ASP A 433 2.71 30.18 -16.55
C ASP A 433 3.50 29.49 -15.42
N HIS A 434 2.84 28.70 -14.56
CA HIS A 434 3.50 28.05 -13.42
C HIS A 434 3.54 26.51 -13.44
N MET A 435 2.72 25.84 -14.26
CA MET A 435 2.77 24.37 -14.39
C MET A 435 3.97 23.93 -15.25
N THR A 436 5.14 23.83 -14.63
CA THR A 436 6.40 23.44 -15.27
C THR A 436 6.75 21.95 -15.11
N ALA A 437 6.10 21.26 -14.17
CA ALA A 437 6.35 19.85 -13.89
C ALA A 437 6.03 18.96 -15.11
N PHE A 438 4.98 19.30 -15.84
CA PHE A 438 4.55 18.67 -17.09
C PHE A 438 3.53 19.55 -17.80
N SER A 439 3.37 19.36 -19.11
CA SER A 439 2.43 20.15 -19.92
C SER A 439 1.38 19.21 -20.50
N LEU A 440 0.14 19.25 -19.99
CA LEU A 440 -0.97 18.40 -20.46
C LEU A 440 -1.74 18.99 -21.64
N PHE A 441 -1.74 20.31 -21.77
CA PHE A 441 -2.61 21.04 -22.68
C PHE A 441 -1.81 21.85 -23.69
N HIS A 442 -2.26 21.82 -24.94
CA HIS A 442 -1.69 22.63 -26.01
C HIS A 442 -2.27 24.06 -25.94
N ARG A 443 -1.53 24.97 -25.29
CA ARG A 443 -1.94 26.37 -24.98
C ARG A 443 -2.61 27.08 -26.18
N PRO A 444 -2.05 27.07 -27.42
CA PRO A 444 -2.64 27.79 -28.56
C PRO A 444 -4.03 27.29 -28.97
N THR A 445 -4.36 26.03 -28.73
CA THR A 445 -5.65 25.42 -29.14
C THR A 445 -6.59 25.16 -27.98
N PHE A 446 -6.17 25.43 -26.74
CA PHE A 446 -6.89 24.99 -25.55
C PHE A 446 -8.29 25.59 -25.45
N GLN A 447 -8.47 26.88 -25.75
CA GLN A 447 -9.79 27.53 -25.73
C GLN A 447 -10.77 26.88 -26.72
N ASN A 448 -10.30 26.56 -27.93
CA ASN A 448 -11.10 25.87 -28.94
C ASN A 448 -11.49 24.44 -28.49
N LYS A 449 -10.56 23.73 -27.85
CA LYS A 449 -10.82 22.39 -27.30
C LYS A 449 -11.80 22.43 -26.14
N LEU A 450 -11.68 23.42 -25.26
CA LEU A 450 -12.60 23.62 -24.14
C LEU A 450 -14.03 23.88 -24.65
N ALA A 451 -14.18 24.73 -25.68
CA ALA A 451 -15.46 24.98 -26.33
C ALA A 451 -16.02 23.75 -27.07
N ALA A 452 -15.19 22.76 -27.42
CA ALA A 452 -15.64 21.53 -28.07
C ALA A 452 -16.16 20.47 -27.09
N ILE A 453 -15.93 20.60 -25.78
CA ILE A 453 -16.38 19.62 -24.78
C ILE A 453 -17.92 19.69 -24.66
N PRO A 454 -18.64 18.57 -24.80
CA PRO A 454 -20.10 18.55 -24.78
C PRO A 454 -20.69 18.68 -23.36
N SER A 455 -20.15 17.94 -22.39
CA SER A 455 -20.64 17.94 -21.00
C SER A 455 -20.14 19.18 -20.24
N PRO A 456 -21.03 20.03 -19.69
CA PRO A 456 -20.64 21.14 -18.81
C PRO A 456 -19.92 20.64 -17.55
N LEU A 457 -20.32 19.48 -17.02
CA LEU A 457 -19.70 18.89 -15.84
C LEU A 457 -18.25 18.51 -16.10
N HIS A 458 -17.93 17.96 -17.28
CA HIS A 458 -16.55 17.66 -17.67
C HIS A 458 -15.68 18.94 -17.78
N VAL A 459 -16.26 20.02 -18.30
CA VAL A 459 -15.60 21.34 -18.36
C VAL A 459 -15.32 21.89 -16.96
N GLN A 460 -16.32 21.81 -16.08
CA GLN A 460 -16.18 22.24 -14.68
C GLN A 460 -15.14 21.40 -13.95
N ALA A 461 -15.17 20.07 -14.07
CA ALA A 461 -14.19 19.19 -13.45
C ALA A 461 -12.75 19.51 -13.89
N LEU A 462 -12.55 19.74 -15.20
CA LEU A 462 -11.26 20.11 -15.76
C LEU A 462 -10.75 21.46 -15.22
N LEU A 463 -11.58 22.51 -15.30
CA LEU A 463 -11.20 23.85 -14.87
C LEU A 463 -11.03 23.94 -13.35
N ALA A 464 -11.87 23.27 -12.56
CA ALA A 464 -11.71 23.18 -11.11
C ALA A 464 -10.36 22.54 -10.76
N SER A 465 -9.96 21.47 -11.47
CA SER A 465 -8.68 20.80 -11.26
C SER A 465 -7.48 21.68 -11.62
N MET A 466 -7.57 22.46 -12.71
CA MET A 466 -6.56 23.47 -13.06
C MET A 466 -6.50 24.59 -12.04
N PHE A 467 -7.64 25.15 -11.63
CA PHE A 467 -7.72 26.27 -10.70
C PHE A 467 -7.26 25.89 -9.29
N ALA A 468 -7.49 24.65 -8.86
CA ALA A 468 -6.97 24.15 -7.61
C ALA A 468 -5.43 24.14 -7.54
N PHE A 469 -4.75 24.03 -8.70
CA PHE A 469 -3.31 24.26 -8.78
C PHE A 469 -2.99 25.76 -8.78
N SER A 470 -3.66 26.55 -9.63
CA SER A 470 -3.36 27.97 -9.86
C SER A 470 -3.62 28.89 -8.67
N ILE A 471 -4.60 28.58 -7.82
CA ILE A 471 -5.04 29.45 -6.72
C ILE A 471 -3.91 29.77 -5.73
N ARG A 472 -2.89 28.89 -5.66
CA ARG A 472 -1.72 29.05 -4.79
C ARG A 472 -0.78 30.18 -5.23
N PHE A 473 -0.88 30.64 -6.47
CA PHE A 473 -0.05 31.71 -7.03
C PHE A 473 -0.69 33.09 -6.90
N ARG A 474 -1.88 33.19 -6.27
CA ARG A 474 -2.56 34.47 -6.06
C ARG A 474 -1.91 35.26 -4.93
N GLU A 475 -1.35 36.42 -5.24
CA GLU A 475 -0.74 37.33 -4.26
C GLU A 475 -1.82 38.06 -3.43
N GLY A 476 -1.74 37.92 -2.09
CA GLY A 476 -2.74 38.47 -1.18
C GLY A 476 -2.75 37.88 0.25
N SER A 477 -1.60 37.73 0.90
CA SER A 477 -1.46 37.91 2.37
C SER A 477 0.03 37.88 2.72
N ASN A 478 0.49 38.94 3.39
CA ASN A 478 1.85 39.09 3.87
C ASN A 478 2.32 37.86 4.66
N PHE A 479 3.63 37.62 4.63
CA PHE A 479 4.40 36.55 5.26
C PHE A 479 4.29 36.40 6.79
N ASP A 480 3.29 36.98 7.44
CA ASP A 480 3.05 36.85 8.88
C ASP A 480 1.54 36.81 9.16
N SER A 481 1.03 35.60 9.39
CA SER A 481 -0.24 35.19 10.03
C SER A 481 -0.87 34.02 9.27
N GLN A 482 -1.36 33.02 10.00
CA GLN A 482 -2.04 31.81 9.49
C GLN A 482 -3.05 32.19 8.38
N SER A 483 -2.76 31.80 7.13
CA SER A 483 -3.16 32.57 5.95
C SER A 483 -4.51 32.15 5.33
N PRO A 484 -5.36 33.10 4.88
CA PRO A 484 -6.62 32.85 4.16
C PRO A 484 -6.51 32.02 2.87
N ASN A 485 -5.30 31.87 2.33
CA ASN A 485 -5.02 31.18 1.06
C ASN A 485 -5.05 29.65 1.18
N GLU A 486 -4.67 29.08 2.33
CA GLU A 486 -4.72 27.62 2.54
C GLU A 486 -6.17 27.12 2.56
N ALA A 487 -7.07 27.85 3.23
CA ALA A 487 -8.50 27.55 3.24
C ALA A 487 -9.12 27.62 1.83
N SER A 488 -8.64 28.52 0.98
CA SER A 488 -9.12 28.68 -0.40
C SER A 488 -8.58 27.59 -1.33
N SER A 489 -7.29 27.21 -1.21
CA SER A 489 -6.75 26.05 -1.92
C SER A 489 -7.48 24.78 -1.52
N VAL A 490 -7.66 24.50 -0.23
CA VAL A 490 -8.37 23.30 0.25
C VAL A 490 -9.83 23.24 -0.24
N LYS A 491 -10.49 24.40 -0.43
CA LYS A 491 -11.84 24.47 -1.02
C LYS A 491 -11.84 24.04 -2.49
N PHE A 492 -10.95 24.61 -3.32
CA PHE A 492 -10.83 24.20 -4.73
C PHE A 492 -10.38 22.76 -4.87
N ASP A 493 -9.53 22.29 -3.96
CA ASP A 493 -9.06 20.91 -3.90
C ASP A 493 -10.22 19.92 -3.74
N LYS A 494 -11.10 20.17 -2.76
CA LYS A 494 -12.31 19.36 -2.53
C LYS A 494 -13.34 19.51 -3.63
N LEU A 495 -13.45 20.70 -4.23
CA LEU A 495 -14.37 20.96 -5.34
C LEU A 495 -13.96 20.16 -6.59
N ALA A 496 -12.67 20.21 -6.96
CA ALA A 496 -12.13 19.46 -8.09
C ALA A 496 -12.32 17.95 -7.93
N GLU A 497 -12.01 17.40 -6.75
CA GLU A 497 -12.22 15.98 -6.44
C GLU A 497 -13.68 15.56 -6.62
N ARG A 498 -14.61 16.33 -6.04
CA ARG A 498 -16.05 16.05 -6.15
C ARG A 498 -16.55 16.07 -7.60
N LEU A 499 -16.17 17.09 -8.37
CA LEU A 499 -16.60 17.26 -9.76
C LEU A 499 -16.01 16.17 -10.66
N VAL A 500 -14.76 15.76 -10.44
CA VAL A 500 -14.16 14.64 -11.17
C VAL A 500 -14.87 13.31 -10.84
N ASP A 501 -15.18 13.04 -9.58
CA ASP A 501 -15.90 11.82 -9.18
C ASP A 501 -17.34 11.80 -9.71
N GLU A 502 -17.99 12.96 -9.83
CA GLU A 502 -19.32 13.08 -10.46
C GLU A 502 -19.24 12.91 -11.98
N ALA A 503 -18.26 13.53 -12.65
CA ALA A 503 -18.03 13.38 -14.08
C ALA A 503 -17.68 11.93 -14.48
N LEU A 504 -16.90 11.22 -13.65
CA LEU A 504 -16.62 9.80 -13.87
C LEU A 504 -17.88 8.93 -13.73
N ARG A 505 -18.79 9.29 -12.81
CA ARG A 505 -20.09 8.62 -12.70
C ARG A 505 -21.02 8.93 -13.89
N GLU A 506 -20.97 10.14 -14.45
CA GLU A 506 -21.72 10.52 -15.65
C GLU A 506 -21.36 9.64 -16.86
N CYS A 507 -20.10 9.19 -16.96
CA CYS A 507 -19.67 8.30 -18.04
C CYS A 507 -20.27 6.88 -17.95
N SER A 508 -20.69 6.41 -16.77
CA SER A 508 -21.16 5.04 -16.53
C SER A 508 -20.22 3.97 -17.14
N ASP A 509 -20.66 3.27 -18.19
CA ASP A 509 -19.88 2.23 -18.89
C ASP A 509 -19.13 2.78 -20.13
N GLU A 510 -19.34 4.06 -20.49
CA GLU A 510 -18.62 4.69 -21.59
C GLU A 510 -17.19 5.06 -21.19
N ILE A 511 -16.27 4.99 -22.16
CA ILE A 511 -14.86 5.32 -21.95
C ILE A 511 -14.73 6.81 -21.56
N PRO A 512 -14.17 7.14 -20.39
CA PRO A 512 -14.00 8.53 -19.97
C PRO A 512 -13.17 9.32 -21.00
N PRO A 513 -13.60 10.52 -21.44
CA PRO A 513 -12.88 11.28 -22.44
C PRO A 513 -11.55 11.81 -21.92
N LEU A 514 -10.63 12.14 -22.84
CA LEU A 514 -9.29 12.63 -22.50
C LEU A 514 -9.30 13.83 -21.53
N CYS A 515 -10.26 14.76 -21.68
CA CYS A 515 -10.38 15.91 -20.78
C CYS A 515 -10.64 15.51 -19.32
N LEU A 516 -11.42 14.46 -19.09
CA LEU A 516 -11.71 13.95 -17.76
C LEU A 516 -10.50 13.20 -17.19
N LEU A 517 -9.78 12.43 -18.01
CA LEU A 517 -8.49 11.86 -17.60
C LEU A 517 -7.48 12.97 -17.24
N GLN A 518 -7.39 14.04 -18.02
CA GLN A 518 -6.52 15.18 -17.74
C GLN A 518 -6.90 15.88 -16.41
N ALA A 519 -8.20 16.02 -16.11
CA ALA A 519 -8.67 16.52 -14.82
C ALA A 519 -8.25 15.60 -13.66
N LEU A 520 -8.44 14.29 -13.82
CA LEU A 520 -8.06 13.28 -12.82
C LEU A 520 -6.54 13.23 -12.59
N ILE A 521 -5.72 13.42 -13.64
CA ILE A 521 -4.26 13.55 -13.51
C ILE A 521 -3.90 14.73 -12.61
N LEU A 522 -4.53 15.90 -12.80
CA LEU A 522 -4.25 17.10 -11.98
C LEU A 522 -4.66 16.91 -10.52
N VAL A 523 -5.81 16.29 -10.26
CA VAL A 523 -6.22 15.91 -8.89
C VAL A 523 -5.22 14.95 -8.26
N THR A 524 -4.82 13.91 -9.01
CA THR A 524 -3.84 12.91 -8.55
C THR A 524 -2.48 13.54 -8.24
N PHE A 525 -2.01 14.46 -9.09
CA PHE A 525 -0.75 15.18 -8.91
C PHE A 525 -0.70 15.89 -7.56
N ARG A 526 -1.75 16.65 -7.23
CA ARG A 526 -1.84 17.36 -5.95
C ARG A 526 -1.91 16.40 -4.77
N GLN A 527 -2.72 15.34 -4.86
CA GLN A 527 -2.80 14.34 -3.79
C GLN A 527 -1.43 13.68 -3.53
N LEU A 528 -0.69 13.33 -4.59
CA LEU A 528 0.65 12.74 -4.50
C LEU A 528 1.71 13.72 -3.99
N ALA A 529 1.58 15.02 -4.31
CA ALA A 529 2.48 16.07 -3.82
C ALA A 529 2.35 16.26 -2.30
N HIS A 530 1.15 16.08 -1.75
CA HIS A 530 0.93 16.09 -0.30
C HIS A 530 1.42 14.81 0.37
N CYS A 531 0.98 13.63 -0.10
CA CYS A 531 1.44 12.35 0.44
C CYS A 531 1.10 11.16 -0.46
N VAL A 532 1.99 10.17 -0.50
CA VAL A 532 1.78 8.91 -1.24
C VAL A 532 1.09 7.87 -0.34
N ARG A 533 -0.12 8.19 0.15
CA ARG A 533 -0.96 7.33 1.01
C ARG A 533 -2.01 6.56 0.18
N GLY A 534 -2.84 5.77 0.85
CA GLY A 534 -3.84 4.90 0.20
C GLY A 534 -4.79 5.64 -0.75
N ARG A 535 -5.25 6.84 -0.38
CA ARG A 535 -6.13 7.65 -1.23
C ARG A 535 -5.49 8.02 -2.57
N SER A 536 -4.34 8.72 -2.54
CA SER A 536 -3.63 9.17 -3.73
C SER A 536 -3.18 8.01 -4.63
N TRP A 537 -2.79 6.89 -4.03
CA TRP A 537 -2.44 5.66 -4.76
C TRP A 537 -3.64 5.03 -5.48
N ARG A 538 -4.83 5.02 -4.85
CA ARG A 538 -6.05 4.50 -5.49
C ARG A 538 -6.50 5.39 -6.65
N THR A 539 -6.47 6.72 -6.47
CA THR A 539 -6.78 7.69 -7.54
C THR A 539 -5.85 7.50 -8.74
N LEU A 540 -4.54 7.34 -8.48
CA LEU A 540 -3.56 7.00 -9.52
C LEU A 540 -3.88 5.68 -10.23
N GLY A 541 -4.29 4.65 -9.50
CA GLY A 541 -4.74 3.39 -10.09
C GLY A 541 -5.92 3.57 -11.04
N THR A 542 -6.81 4.52 -10.77
CA THR A 542 -7.91 4.88 -11.68
C THR A 542 -7.40 5.61 -12.93
N CYS A 543 -6.45 6.54 -12.81
CA CYS A 543 -5.76 7.14 -13.96
C CYS A 543 -5.16 6.08 -14.89
N VAL A 544 -4.45 5.09 -14.33
CA VAL A 544 -3.81 4.01 -15.09
C VAL A 544 -4.84 3.20 -15.87
N ARG A 545 -5.97 2.83 -15.24
CA ARG A 545 -7.05 2.05 -15.90
C ARG A 545 -7.68 2.83 -17.05
N ILE A 546 -8.07 4.09 -16.82
CA ILE A 546 -8.66 4.94 -17.86
C ILE A 546 -7.67 5.16 -19.01
N ALA A 547 -6.37 5.32 -18.72
CA ALA A 547 -5.35 5.42 -19.76
C ALA A 547 -5.23 4.15 -20.62
N TYR A 548 -5.42 2.97 -20.02
CA TYR A 548 -5.50 1.71 -20.77
C TYR A 548 -6.79 1.60 -21.59
N GLU A 549 -7.94 2.00 -21.05
CA GLU A 549 -9.23 2.05 -21.77
C GLU A 549 -9.15 2.97 -23.00
N LEU A 550 -8.52 4.14 -22.85
CA LEU A 550 -8.21 5.07 -23.96
C LEU A 550 -7.08 4.59 -24.88
N GLN A 551 -6.49 3.42 -24.61
CA GLN A 551 -5.37 2.83 -25.33
C GLN A 551 -4.17 3.77 -25.49
N LEU A 552 -3.90 4.59 -24.47
CA LEU A 552 -2.81 5.57 -24.51
C LEU A 552 -1.41 4.93 -24.59
N HIS A 553 -1.28 3.65 -24.25
CA HIS A 553 -0.08 2.84 -24.41
C HIS A 553 0.19 2.41 -25.86
N LEU A 554 -0.79 2.51 -26.77
CA LEU A 554 -0.71 2.04 -28.15
C LEU A 554 -0.87 3.15 -29.20
N ILE A 555 -0.79 4.43 -28.80
CA ILE A 555 -1.04 5.60 -29.66
C ILE A 555 -0.26 5.48 -30.98
N ASP A 556 1.02 5.08 -30.90
CA ASP A 556 1.93 5.04 -32.04
C ASP A 556 2.23 3.63 -32.57
N LYS A 557 1.48 2.59 -32.14
CA LYS A 557 1.67 1.19 -32.60
C LYS A 557 1.57 1.04 -34.12
N ASN A 558 0.72 1.86 -34.73
CA ASN A 558 0.26 1.73 -36.10
C ASN A 558 0.67 2.88 -37.02
N SER A 559 1.49 3.79 -36.51
CA SER A 559 2.01 4.94 -37.24
C SER A 559 2.99 4.43 -38.31
N ARG A 560 2.52 4.23 -39.55
CA ARG A 560 3.41 3.99 -40.69
C ARG A 560 4.27 5.25 -40.88
N PRO A 561 5.59 5.14 -41.09
CA PRO A 561 6.38 6.26 -41.57
C PRO A 561 5.95 6.54 -43.02
N THR A 562 4.93 7.37 -43.21
CA THR A 562 4.47 7.80 -44.53
C THR A 562 5.44 8.86 -45.06
N SER A 563 6.61 8.44 -45.55
CA SER A 563 7.56 9.30 -46.26
C SER A 563 8.10 10.51 -45.44
N PRO A 564 9.21 11.15 -45.85
CA PRO A 564 9.80 12.23 -45.07
C PRO A 564 9.01 13.53 -45.30
N GLY A 565 8.00 13.80 -44.46
CA GLY A 565 7.27 15.06 -44.45
C GLY A 565 5.82 14.90 -43.99
N SER A 566 5.54 15.37 -42.78
CA SER A 566 4.23 15.53 -42.12
C SER A 566 3.42 14.26 -41.81
N ILE A 567 3.69 13.65 -40.65
CA ILE A 567 2.62 13.22 -39.75
C ILE A 567 2.36 14.42 -38.83
N SER A 568 1.12 14.83 -38.62
CA SER A 568 0.77 15.82 -37.59
C SER A 568 1.04 15.20 -36.21
N ILE A 569 2.31 15.14 -35.80
CA ILE A 569 2.75 14.63 -34.50
C ILE A 569 2.03 15.39 -33.37
N CYS A 570 1.58 16.63 -33.62
CA CYS A 570 0.90 17.48 -32.65
C CYS A 570 -0.54 17.06 -32.26
N SER A 571 -1.29 16.32 -33.09
CA SER A 571 -2.71 16.04 -32.79
C SER A 571 -2.91 15.11 -31.59
N ASP A 572 -2.05 14.11 -31.42
CA ASP A 572 -2.10 13.14 -30.32
C ASP A 572 -1.06 13.44 -29.22
N GLU A 573 -0.36 14.56 -29.29
CA GLU A 573 0.70 14.89 -28.34
C GLU A 573 0.17 15.09 -26.90
N GLU A 574 -1.06 15.60 -26.72
CA GLU A 574 -1.72 15.66 -25.40
C GLU A 574 -1.95 14.26 -24.82
N LYS A 575 -2.29 13.28 -25.66
CA LYS A 575 -2.46 11.87 -25.26
C LYS A 575 -1.12 11.26 -24.85
N ARG A 576 -0.04 11.50 -25.62
CA ARG A 576 1.32 11.06 -25.26
C ARG A 576 1.77 11.66 -23.94
N ARG A 577 1.54 12.96 -23.74
CA ARG A 577 1.89 13.66 -22.50
C ARG A 577 1.08 13.15 -21.32
N ALA A 578 -0.22 12.92 -21.47
CA ALA A 578 -1.04 12.28 -20.44
C ALA A 578 -0.51 10.89 -20.06
N TRP A 579 -0.17 10.04 -21.04
CA TRP A 579 0.44 8.72 -20.80
C TRP A 579 1.74 8.82 -19.99
N TRP A 580 2.67 9.67 -20.42
CA TRP A 580 3.97 9.79 -19.76
C TRP A 580 3.91 10.46 -18.38
N VAL A 581 2.93 11.34 -18.13
CA VAL A 581 2.68 11.89 -16.79
C VAL A 581 2.16 10.79 -15.85
N ILE A 582 1.21 9.97 -16.29
CA ILE A 582 0.71 8.85 -15.48
C ILE A 582 1.82 7.82 -15.23
N TRP A 583 2.64 7.54 -16.24
CA TRP A 583 3.83 6.69 -16.08
C TRP A 583 4.78 7.23 -15.02
N GLU A 584 5.07 8.53 -15.03
CA GLU A 584 5.92 9.16 -14.00
C GLU A 584 5.31 9.06 -12.61
N PHE A 585 3.98 9.24 -12.48
CA PHE A 585 3.29 9.12 -11.21
C PHE A 585 3.34 7.70 -10.66
N ASP A 586 3.13 6.70 -11.53
CA ASP A 586 3.22 5.29 -11.19
C ASP A 586 4.64 4.91 -10.74
N VAL A 587 5.67 5.35 -11.46
CA VAL A 587 7.07 5.15 -11.06
C VAL A 587 7.37 5.82 -9.73
N TYR A 588 7.01 7.09 -9.55
CA TYR A 588 7.25 7.83 -8.31
C TYR A 588 6.57 7.16 -7.12
N ALA A 589 5.27 6.91 -7.21
CA ALA A 589 4.52 6.39 -6.10
C ALA A 589 4.82 4.91 -5.81
N SER A 590 5.17 4.11 -6.83
CA SER A 590 5.70 2.75 -6.67
C SER A 590 7.05 2.72 -5.95
N THR A 591 7.95 3.63 -6.33
CA THR A 591 9.28 3.77 -5.72
C THR A 591 9.13 4.16 -4.25
N VAL A 592 8.29 5.16 -3.97
CA VAL A 592 8.02 5.61 -2.60
C VAL A 592 7.33 4.52 -1.77
N ARG A 593 6.38 3.77 -2.34
CA ARG A 593 5.69 2.73 -1.57
C ARG A 593 6.44 1.39 -1.54
N ARG A 594 7.54 1.27 -2.28
CA ARG A 594 8.22 0.00 -2.58
C ARG A 594 7.27 -1.07 -3.12
N LEU A 595 6.38 -0.68 -4.03
CA LEU A 595 5.39 -1.55 -4.68
C LEU A 595 5.66 -1.69 -6.18
N PRO A 596 5.23 -2.78 -6.84
CA PRO A 596 5.32 -2.91 -8.29
C PRO A 596 4.55 -1.79 -9.00
N THR A 597 5.03 -1.39 -10.17
CA THR A 597 4.33 -0.45 -11.06
C THR A 597 3.08 -1.10 -11.62
N ALA A 598 1.99 -0.33 -11.73
CA ALA A 598 0.77 -0.77 -12.40
C ALA A 598 0.89 -0.74 -13.94
N ILE A 599 1.80 0.10 -14.47
CA ILE A 599 2.10 0.15 -15.90
C ILE A 599 3.16 -0.89 -16.26
N ASP A 600 2.86 -1.70 -17.28
CA ASP A 600 3.81 -2.62 -17.88
C ASP A 600 4.65 -1.90 -18.94
N TRP A 601 5.96 -1.86 -18.73
CA TRP A 601 6.89 -1.20 -19.63
C TRP A 601 7.12 -1.99 -20.92
N GLY A 602 6.94 -3.31 -20.88
CA GLY A 602 7.13 -4.18 -22.04
C GLY A 602 6.05 -4.00 -23.11
N ASN A 603 4.88 -3.49 -22.72
CA ASN A 603 3.74 -3.26 -23.60
C ASN A 603 3.45 -1.75 -23.79
N ASN A 604 4.47 -0.99 -24.18
CA ASN A 604 4.36 0.45 -24.45
C ASN A 604 4.87 0.79 -25.86
N GLU A 605 3.95 1.19 -26.72
CA GLU A 605 4.23 1.57 -28.11
C GLU A 605 4.18 3.09 -28.33
N THR A 606 4.03 3.88 -27.26
CA THR A 606 3.87 5.34 -27.32
C THR A 606 5.22 6.06 -27.39
N LEU A 607 5.33 7.04 -28.30
CA LEU A 607 6.55 7.83 -28.47
C LEU A 607 6.76 8.78 -27.28
N LEU A 608 8.03 9.03 -26.95
CA LEU A 608 8.43 10.03 -25.96
C LEU A 608 7.98 11.44 -26.38
N PRO A 609 7.66 12.34 -25.43
CA PRO A 609 7.13 13.66 -25.74
C PRO A 609 8.16 14.51 -26.51
N ILE A 610 7.68 15.37 -27.40
CA ILE A 610 8.53 16.37 -28.09
C ILE A 610 8.72 17.62 -27.22
N SER A 611 9.55 18.57 -27.63
CA SER A 611 9.74 19.81 -26.85
C SER A 611 8.51 20.71 -26.91
N ASP A 612 8.26 21.46 -25.84
CA ASP A 612 7.11 22.38 -25.74
C ASP A 612 7.19 23.49 -26.79
N GLU A 613 8.39 23.96 -27.13
CA GLU A 613 8.62 24.95 -28.18
C GLU A 613 8.14 24.46 -29.55
N VAL A 614 8.53 23.23 -29.93
CA VAL A 614 8.09 22.62 -31.20
C VAL A 614 6.60 22.34 -31.16
N TRP A 615 6.08 21.88 -30.03
CA TRP A 615 4.65 21.59 -29.88
C TRP A 615 3.80 22.85 -30.02
N ASN A 616 4.13 23.91 -29.29
CA ASN A 616 3.39 25.19 -29.30
C ASN A 616 3.43 25.90 -30.65
N THR A 617 4.49 25.69 -31.45
CA THR A 617 4.60 26.24 -32.81
C THR A 617 3.94 25.34 -33.87
N ASN A 618 3.31 24.24 -33.46
CA ASN A 618 2.81 23.16 -34.34
C ASN A 618 3.88 22.64 -35.30
N GLY A 619 5.14 22.64 -34.87
CA GLY A 619 6.27 22.13 -35.63
C GLY A 619 6.30 20.61 -35.70
N THR A 620 7.17 20.07 -36.56
CA THR A 620 7.39 18.62 -36.70
C THR A 620 8.71 18.22 -36.05
N ALA A 621 8.68 17.27 -35.10
CA ALA A 621 9.88 16.70 -34.49
C ALA A 621 9.85 15.16 -34.52
N LYS A 622 11.03 14.54 -34.66
CA LYS A 622 11.18 13.10 -34.52
C LYS A 622 11.25 12.74 -33.03
N SER A 623 10.74 11.55 -32.70
CA SER A 623 10.84 10.98 -31.36
C SER A 623 11.01 9.46 -31.45
N CYS A 624 11.23 8.80 -30.33
CA CYS A 624 11.36 7.35 -30.22
C CYS A 624 10.50 6.81 -29.07
N LYS A 625 10.28 5.50 -29.06
CA LYS A 625 9.67 4.78 -27.93
C LYS A 625 10.72 4.62 -26.82
N LEU A 626 10.27 4.46 -25.58
CA LEU A 626 11.16 4.06 -24.50
C LEU A 626 11.56 2.60 -24.72
N ASN A 627 12.85 2.32 -24.73
CA ASN A 627 13.34 0.94 -24.89
C ASN A 627 12.98 0.12 -23.65
N SER A 628 12.62 -1.16 -23.84
CA SER A 628 12.36 -2.09 -22.74
C SER A 628 13.58 -2.27 -21.83
N ASP A 629 14.79 -2.15 -22.39
CA ASP A 629 16.03 -2.04 -21.62
C ASP A 629 16.39 -0.56 -21.40
N ALA A 630 16.21 -0.11 -20.15
CA ALA A 630 16.50 1.27 -19.75
C ALA A 630 17.98 1.65 -19.94
N ALA A 631 18.92 0.70 -19.83
CA ALA A 631 20.36 0.95 -19.96
C ALA A 631 20.74 1.47 -21.36
N VAL A 632 19.95 1.13 -22.39
CA VAL A 632 20.17 1.55 -23.77
C VAL A 632 19.13 2.55 -24.29
N ALA A 633 18.13 2.91 -23.48
CA ALA A 633 17.06 3.83 -23.88
C ALA A 633 17.59 5.20 -24.36
N TRP A 634 18.64 5.72 -23.71
CA TRP A 634 19.27 6.99 -24.09
C TRP A 634 19.86 6.98 -25.51
N LYS A 635 20.37 5.84 -25.99
CA LYS A 635 20.91 5.73 -27.36
C LYS A 635 19.82 5.92 -28.40
N SER A 636 18.63 5.36 -28.11
CA SER A 636 17.45 5.49 -28.99
C SER A 636 16.96 6.93 -29.03
N LEU A 637 16.92 7.60 -27.87
CA LEU A 637 16.55 9.01 -27.77
C LEU A 637 17.54 9.90 -28.50
N GLN A 638 18.84 9.72 -28.27
CA GLN A 638 19.89 10.49 -28.96
C GLN A 638 19.83 10.29 -30.47
N LYS A 639 19.68 9.05 -30.95
CA LYS A 639 19.56 8.74 -32.39
C LYS A 639 18.32 9.38 -33.03
N SER A 640 17.25 9.56 -32.27
CA SER A 640 16.02 10.21 -32.77
C SER A 640 16.20 11.72 -33.02
N GLY A 641 17.17 12.36 -32.35
CA GLY A 641 17.37 13.80 -32.37
C GLY A 641 16.38 14.57 -31.49
N ASN A 642 15.58 13.90 -30.65
CA ASN A 642 14.65 14.56 -29.74
C ASN A 642 15.40 15.25 -28.59
N THR A 643 15.27 16.57 -28.52
CA THR A 643 15.89 17.43 -27.49
C THR A 643 14.94 17.79 -26.36
N SER A 644 13.75 17.20 -26.31
CA SER A 644 12.74 17.47 -25.28
C SER A 644 13.29 17.23 -23.87
N PRO A 645 13.25 18.24 -22.97
CA PRO A 645 13.70 18.05 -21.61
C PRO A 645 12.92 16.95 -20.89
N LYS A 646 11.61 16.84 -21.17
CA LYS A 646 10.76 15.81 -20.56
C LYS A 646 11.13 14.40 -21.03
N ALA A 647 11.45 14.22 -22.31
CA ALA A 647 11.89 12.92 -22.83
C ALA A 647 13.20 12.45 -22.18
N TRP A 648 14.17 13.37 -22.03
CA TRP A 648 15.42 13.08 -21.34
C TRP A 648 15.19 12.76 -19.86
N PHE A 649 14.34 13.52 -19.17
CA PHE A 649 13.96 13.23 -17.79
C PHE A 649 13.35 11.83 -17.63
N ILE A 650 12.45 11.40 -18.52
CA ILE A 650 11.86 10.04 -18.50
C ILE A 650 12.93 8.97 -18.64
N VAL A 651 13.91 9.15 -19.53
CA VAL A 651 15.03 8.20 -19.70
C VAL A 651 15.87 8.09 -18.42
N VAL A 652 16.19 9.21 -17.76
CA VAL A 652 16.92 9.17 -16.47
C VAL A 652 16.07 8.51 -15.38
N ASN A 653 14.78 8.83 -15.33
CA ASN A 653 13.84 8.25 -14.37
C ASN A 653 13.68 6.73 -14.58
N ALA A 654 13.73 6.25 -15.83
CA ALA A 654 13.71 4.83 -16.14
C ALA A 654 14.96 4.12 -15.61
N LEU A 655 16.16 4.70 -15.82
CA LEU A 655 17.41 4.19 -15.24
C LEU A 655 17.37 4.16 -13.72
N MET A 656 16.85 5.23 -13.11
CA MET A 656 16.66 5.33 -11.66
C MET A 656 15.79 4.20 -11.13
N ARG A 657 14.64 3.96 -11.78
CA ARG A 657 13.71 2.91 -11.37
C ARG A 657 14.32 1.52 -11.54
N CYS A 658 15.07 1.26 -12.60
CA CYS A 658 15.82 0.01 -12.75
C CYS A 658 16.85 -0.15 -11.62
N ALA A 659 17.63 0.89 -11.29
CA ALA A 659 18.56 0.84 -10.17
C ALA A 659 17.84 0.56 -8.84
N HIS A 660 16.68 1.20 -8.61
CA HIS A 660 15.87 0.95 -7.43
C HIS A 660 15.40 -0.51 -7.34
N LEU A 661 14.96 -1.12 -8.44
CA LEU A 661 14.51 -2.53 -8.44
C LEU A 661 15.65 -3.48 -8.04
N HIS A 662 16.87 -3.23 -8.52
CA HIS A 662 18.05 -4.03 -8.18
C HIS A 662 18.58 -3.77 -6.77
N SER A 663 18.39 -2.56 -6.24
CA SER A 663 18.83 -2.21 -4.89
C SER A 663 17.89 -2.68 -3.78
N TYR A 664 16.66 -3.06 -4.13
CA TYR A 664 15.67 -3.62 -3.19
C TYR A 664 15.07 -4.93 -3.71
N PRO A 665 15.87 -5.99 -3.95
CA PRO A 665 15.37 -7.21 -4.58
C PRO A 665 14.25 -7.86 -3.74
N GLN A 666 14.35 -7.83 -2.41
CA GLN A 666 13.38 -8.40 -1.47
C GLN A 666 11.96 -7.81 -1.60
N ALA A 667 11.82 -6.56 -2.06
CA ALA A 667 10.52 -5.92 -2.23
C ALA A 667 9.80 -6.34 -3.53
N TYR A 668 10.52 -6.93 -4.49
CA TYR A 668 10.03 -7.17 -5.86
C TYR A 668 10.17 -8.61 -6.34
N THR A 669 11.03 -9.43 -5.72
CA THR A 669 11.24 -10.82 -6.13
C THR A 669 10.49 -11.80 -5.25
N THR A 670 9.65 -12.63 -5.87
CA THR A 670 9.03 -13.83 -5.28
C THR A 670 9.88 -15.10 -5.48
N SER A 671 11.03 -15.00 -6.15
CA SER A 671 11.86 -16.16 -6.49
C SER A 671 12.96 -16.41 -5.47
N SER A 672 13.11 -17.67 -5.11
CA SER A 672 14.20 -18.33 -4.38
C SER A 672 15.58 -18.21 -5.08
N ALA A 673 16.03 -16.99 -5.37
CA ALA A 673 17.39 -16.69 -5.83
C ALA A 673 18.21 -16.10 -4.67
N SER A 674 18.06 -16.67 -3.48
CA SER A 674 18.88 -16.38 -2.30
C SER A 674 20.16 -17.24 -2.36
N GLY A 675 20.97 -17.02 -3.39
CA GLY A 675 22.30 -17.60 -3.57
C GLY A 675 23.31 -16.53 -3.96
N SER A 676 24.60 -16.77 -3.75
CA SER A 676 25.68 -15.82 -4.10
C SER A 676 25.63 -15.37 -5.57
N GLU A 677 25.15 -16.23 -6.48
CA GLU A 677 24.97 -15.92 -7.90
C GLU A 677 23.96 -14.79 -8.16
N GLY A 678 22.86 -14.71 -7.40
CA GLY A 678 21.85 -13.65 -7.56
C GLY A 678 22.35 -12.27 -7.11
N ALA A 679 23.19 -12.24 -6.07
CA ALA A 679 23.83 -11.00 -5.60
C ALA A 679 24.88 -10.49 -6.60
N VAL A 680 25.69 -11.39 -7.19
CA VAL A 680 26.67 -11.05 -8.24
C VAL A 680 25.95 -10.49 -9.47
N GLN A 681 24.85 -11.10 -9.89
CA GLN A 681 24.06 -10.62 -11.03
C GLN A 681 23.47 -9.22 -10.78
N CYS A 682 23.00 -8.92 -9.56
CA CYS A 682 22.54 -7.56 -9.22
C CYS A 682 23.66 -6.52 -9.31
N VAL A 683 24.85 -6.81 -8.79
CA VAL A 683 26.00 -5.89 -8.84
C VAL A 683 26.43 -5.63 -10.28
N GLU A 684 26.47 -6.65 -11.14
CA GLU A 684 26.76 -6.49 -12.57
C GLU A 684 25.73 -5.57 -13.26
N GLN A 685 24.43 -5.75 -12.99
CA GLN A 685 23.39 -4.88 -13.54
C GLN A 685 23.50 -3.43 -13.05
N LEU A 686 23.80 -3.22 -11.77
CA LEU A 686 24.03 -1.88 -11.21
C LEU A 686 25.24 -1.18 -11.86
N ASN A 687 26.31 -1.92 -12.18
CA ASN A 687 27.45 -1.38 -12.93
C ASN A 687 27.08 -0.99 -14.36
N VAL A 688 26.26 -1.80 -15.05
CA VAL A 688 25.73 -1.46 -16.39
C VAL A 688 24.90 -0.18 -16.32
N ILE A 689 24.05 -0.04 -15.31
CA ILE A 689 23.23 1.17 -15.10
C ILE A 689 24.12 2.39 -14.77
N SER A 690 25.16 2.23 -13.95
CA SER A 690 26.13 3.28 -13.62
C SER A 690 26.85 3.82 -14.86
N ASN A 691 27.39 2.93 -15.69
CA ASN A 691 28.02 3.31 -16.95
C ASN A 691 27.03 3.98 -17.90
N SER A 692 25.79 3.48 -17.96
CA SER A 692 24.73 4.06 -18.78
C SER A 692 24.37 5.48 -18.34
N LEU A 693 24.29 5.72 -17.02
CA LEU A 693 24.02 7.04 -16.45
C LEU A 693 25.15 8.05 -16.79
N TYR A 694 26.40 7.61 -16.75
CA TYR A 694 27.54 8.41 -17.21
C TYR A 694 27.41 8.74 -18.71
N CYS A 695 27.09 7.76 -19.55
CA CYS A 695 26.85 8.00 -20.97
C CYS A 695 25.68 8.96 -21.23
N VAL A 696 24.59 8.88 -20.44
CA VAL A 696 23.48 9.84 -20.52
C VAL A 696 23.98 11.25 -20.24
N SER A 697 24.85 11.42 -19.23
CA SER A 697 25.40 12.73 -18.86
C SER A 697 26.22 13.36 -19.98
N LEU A 698 26.90 12.53 -20.78
CA LEU A 698 27.62 12.95 -21.99
C LEU A 698 26.70 13.18 -23.21
N ALA A 699 25.61 12.44 -23.30
CA ALA A 699 24.67 12.49 -24.43
C ALA A 699 23.60 13.58 -24.28
N LEU A 700 23.38 14.10 -23.06
CA LEU A 700 22.43 15.16 -22.77
C LEU A 700 22.71 16.41 -23.63
N PRO A 701 21.67 17.08 -24.16
CA PRO A 701 21.82 18.36 -24.81
C PRO A 701 22.57 19.35 -23.91
N PRO A 702 23.57 20.10 -24.42
CA PRO A 702 24.37 21.02 -23.61
C PRO A 702 23.58 22.10 -22.87
N THR A 703 22.37 22.41 -23.34
CA THR A 703 21.42 23.35 -22.73
C THR A 703 20.73 22.78 -21.50
N LEU A 704 20.63 21.45 -21.36
CA LEU A 704 19.97 20.77 -20.24
C LEU A 704 20.95 20.30 -19.17
N LEU A 705 22.25 20.36 -19.45
CA LEU A 705 23.28 19.99 -18.49
C LEU A 705 23.47 21.13 -17.47
N TYR A 706 23.24 20.81 -16.20
CA TYR A 706 23.62 21.67 -15.08
C TYR A 706 25.14 21.62 -14.87
N LYS A 707 25.80 22.78 -14.90
CA LYS A 707 27.26 22.96 -14.81
C LYS A 707 27.69 23.72 -13.55
N GLY A 708 26.81 23.83 -12.56
CA GLY A 708 27.05 24.61 -11.35
C GLY A 708 26.71 26.10 -11.51
N GLU A 709 26.04 26.49 -12.59
CA GLU A 709 25.52 27.86 -12.74
C GLU A 709 24.41 28.18 -11.72
N TYR A 710 24.12 29.46 -11.54
CA TYR A 710 22.96 29.89 -10.76
C TYR A 710 21.68 29.78 -11.61
N LEU A 711 20.66 29.10 -11.09
CA LEU A 711 19.34 28.96 -11.71
C LEU A 711 18.41 30.01 -11.12
N ALA A 712 18.06 31.00 -11.94
CA ALA A 712 17.36 32.20 -11.50
C ALA A 712 15.85 32.02 -11.43
N PHE A 713 15.26 31.18 -12.30
CA PHE A 713 13.81 31.03 -12.45
C PHE A 713 13.12 32.39 -12.68
N ASP A 714 13.62 33.13 -13.66
CA ASP A 714 13.19 34.50 -13.97
C ASP A 714 11.67 34.62 -14.20
N PRO A 715 10.91 35.26 -13.30
CA PRO A 715 9.45 35.35 -13.37
C PRO A 715 8.95 36.03 -14.65
N ASP A 716 9.76 36.90 -15.26
CA ASP A 716 9.39 37.65 -16.45
C ASP A 716 9.62 36.84 -17.74
N ASN A 717 10.24 35.66 -17.65
CA ASN A 717 10.60 34.84 -18.80
C ASN A 717 10.26 33.36 -18.59
N LEU A 718 9.09 32.96 -19.07
CA LEU A 718 8.60 31.57 -18.99
C LEU A 718 9.57 30.53 -19.60
N ALA A 719 10.23 30.86 -20.71
CA ALA A 719 11.19 29.95 -21.32
C ALA A 719 12.42 29.74 -20.43
N SER A 720 12.85 30.79 -19.72
CA SER A 720 13.90 30.72 -18.70
C SER A 720 13.49 29.81 -17.54
N ILE A 721 12.29 30.00 -16.98
CA ILE A 721 11.74 29.16 -15.90
C ILE A 721 11.70 27.69 -16.32
N GLN A 722 11.16 27.40 -17.52
CA GLN A 722 11.04 26.04 -18.03
C GLN A 722 12.41 25.37 -18.21
N LEU A 723 13.40 26.11 -18.71
CA LEU A 723 14.76 25.60 -18.89
C LEU A 723 15.46 25.34 -17.55
N ASP A 724 15.39 26.29 -16.61
CA ASP A 724 15.97 26.16 -15.27
C ASP A 724 15.31 25.00 -14.51
N SER A 725 13.99 24.88 -14.59
CA SER A 725 13.21 23.77 -14.01
C SER A 725 13.60 22.42 -14.60
N ALA A 726 13.83 22.36 -15.91
CA ALA A 726 14.31 21.16 -16.58
C ALA A 726 15.71 20.75 -16.12
N LYS A 727 16.67 21.69 -16.08
CA LYS A 727 18.03 21.45 -15.59
C LYS A 727 18.01 20.94 -14.15
N HIS A 728 17.26 21.61 -13.28
CA HIS A 728 17.07 21.22 -11.89
C HIS A 728 16.51 19.78 -11.78
N SER A 729 15.42 19.49 -12.50
CA SER A 729 14.74 18.20 -12.42
C SER A 729 15.59 17.04 -12.94
N ILE A 730 16.26 17.22 -14.09
CA ILE A 730 17.16 16.20 -14.66
C ILE A 730 18.36 15.98 -13.74
N HIS A 731 18.94 17.05 -13.18
CA HIS A 731 20.08 16.92 -12.28
C HIS A 731 19.70 16.17 -10.99
N ILE A 732 18.59 16.53 -10.33
CA ILE A 732 18.11 15.79 -9.14
C ILE A 732 17.84 14.33 -9.47
N MET A 733 17.17 14.03 -10.59
CA MET A 733 16.88 12.65 -10.98
C MET A 733 18.15 11.86 -11.29
N THR A 734 19.17 12.51 -11.85
CA THR A 734 20.50 11.93 -12.06
C THR A 734 21.16 11.59 -10.73
N GLN A 735 21.07 12.47 -9.73
CA GLN A 735 21.57 12.17 -8.39
C GLN A 735 20.76 11.04 -7.73
N LEU A 736 19.43 11.00 -7.88
CA LEU A 736 18.61 9.89 -7.36
C LEU A 736 19.01 8.54 -7.98
N ALA A 737 19.28 8.49 -9.29
CA ALA A 737 19.79 7.29 -9.92
C ALA A 737 21.13 6.86 -9.30
N ARG A 738 22.06 7.81 -9.03
CA ARG A 738 23.31 7.53 -8.30
C ARG A 738 23.06 7.00 -6.89
N PHE A 739 22.15 7.62 -6.14
CA PHE A 739 21.74 7.14 -4.82
C PHE A 739 21.29 5.69 -4.90
N MET A 740 20.39 5.36 -5.83
CA MET A 740 19.87 4.00 -5.99
C MET A 740 20.95 3.02 -6.42
N ILE A 741 21.89 3.40 -7.30
CA ILE A 741 22.99 2.52 -7.74
C ILE A 741 23.84 2.03 -6.56
N TYR A 742 24.19 2.91 -5.63
CA TYR A 742 25.07 2.58 -4.50
C TYR A 742 24.30 2.21 -3.21
N HIS A 743 22.97 2.30 -3.22
CA HIS A 743 22.13 2.18 -2.02
C HIS A 743 22.34 0.85 -1.29
N HIS A 744 22.23 -0.28 -2.01
CA HIS A 744 22.36 -1.61 -1.40
C HIS A 744 23.70 -1.79 -0.68
N GLN A 745 24.80 -1.41 -1.31
CA GLN A 745 26.13 -1.56 -0.74
C GLN A 745 26.33 -0.65 0.47
N VAL A 746 25.86 0.59 0.42
CA VAL A 746 25.97 1.55 1.53
C VAL A 746 25.21 1.07 2.77
N PHE A 747 23.97 0.61 2.62
CA PHE A 747 23.16 0.18 3.77
C PHE A 747 23.67 -1.11 4.42
N ASP A 748 24.13 -2.06 3.61
CA ASP A 748 24.79 -3.28 4.08
C ASP A 748 26.09 -2.95 4.85
N SER A 749 26.92 -2.05 4.31
CA SER A 749 28.13 -1.56 4.98
C SER A 749 27.84 -0.82 6.28
N THR A 750 26.76 -0.02 6.33
CA THR A 750 26.33 0.73 7.51
C THR A 750 25.85 -0.20 8.62
N SER A 751 25.09 -1.24 8.26
CA SER A 751 24.63 -2.26 9.20
C SER A 751 25.81 -2.98 9.85
N ARG A 752 26.85 -3.32 9.06
CA ARG A 752 28.12 -3.85 9.60
C ARG A 752 28.83 -2.87 10.52
N LEU A 753 28.91 -1.58 10.14
CA LEU A 753 29.57 -0.56 10.96
C LEU A 753 28.92 -0.41 12.34
N ILE A 754 27.60 -0.52 12.40
CA ILE A 754 26.83 -0.45 13.65
C ILE A 754 27.09 -1.68 14.53
N GLY A 755 27.18 -2.88 13.92
CA GLY A 755 27.59 -4.09 14.62
C GLY A 755 29.03 -4.03 15.16
N LEU A 756 29.97 -3.44 14.40
CA LEU A 756 31.38 -3.29 14.80
C LEU A 756 31.57 -2.33 15.99
N ILE A 757 30.73 -1.30 16.12
CA ILE A 757 30.76 -0.39 17.27
C ILE A 757 30.25 -1.08 18.56
N GLY A 758 29.51 -2.20 18.44
CA GLY A 758 28.96 -2.95 19.57
C GLY A 758 29.85 -4.04 20.18
N HIS A 759 31.02 -4.36 19.60
CA HIS A 759 31.92 -5.42 20.08
C HIS A 759 33.36 -4.91 20.32
N PRO A 760 33.74 -4.54 21.56
CA PRO A 760 35.08 -4.02 21.88
C PRO A 760 36.07 -5.11 22.32
N SER A 761 36.12 -6.23 21.59
CA SER A 761 37.07 -7.32 21.90
C SER A 761 37.96 -7.62 20.70
N LEU A 762 38.74 -6.62 20.26
CA LEU A 762 40.02 -6.82 19.58
C LEU A 762 40.82 -5.51 19.67
N GLU A 763 41.97 -5.58 20.34
CA GLU A 763 42.89 -4.47 20.49
C GLU A 763 43.40 -3.97 19.11
N THR A 764 43.56 -2.65 19.04
CA THR A 764 44.43 -1.90 18.12
C THR A 764 44.21 -2.04 16.60
N THR A 765 43.06 -1.56 16.12
CA THR A 765 43.00 -0.78 14.86
C THR A 765 41.73 0.06 14.84
N THR A 766 41.82 1.33 14.47
CA THR A 766 40.66 2.20 14.23
C THR A 766 39.69 1.46 13.30
N PRO A 767 38.38 1.37 13.57
CA PRO A 767 37.45 0.69 12.67
C PRO A 767 37.52 1.34 11.28
N GLN A 768 38.16 0.66 10.32
CA GLN A 768 38.31 1.10 8.95
C GLN A 768 37.35 0.31 8.08
N LEU A 769 36.51 1.03 7.32
CA LEU A 769 35.67 0.43 6.29
C LEU A 769 36.56 -0.19 5.20
N PRO A 770 36.17 -1.34 4.62
CA PRO A 770 36.80 -1.85 3.41
C PRO A 770 36.85 -0.76 2.32
N ALA A 771 37.92 -0.72 1.53
CA ALA A 771 38.12 0.32 0.51
C ALA A 771 36.94 0.42 -0.48
N THR A 772 36.29 -0.70 -0.80
CA THR A 772 35.09 -0.78 -1.64
C THR A 772 33.88 -0.10 -1.02
N ASP A 773 33.68 -0.26 0.29
CA ASP A 773 32.55 0.30 1.03
C ASP A 773 32.76 1.80 1.26
N HIS A 774 34.00 2.22 1.47
CA HIS A 774 34.38 3.63 1.51
C HIS A 774 34.15 4.32 0.16
N ALA A 775 34.46 3.65 -0.96
CA ALA A 775 34.20 4.19 -2.30
C ALA A 775 32.69 4.35 -2.56
N ALA A 776 31.87 3.36 -2.18
CA ALA A 776 30.41 3.44 -2.31
C ALA A 776 29.82 4.60 -1.49
N TRP A 777 30.26 4.75 -0.24
CA TRP A 777 29.90 5.89 0.61
C TRP A 777 30.32 7.23 0.02
N ASN A 778 31.54 7.33 -0.54
CA ASN A 778 32.00 8.54 -1.21
C ASN A 778 31.10 8.89 -2.40
N HIS A 779 30.69 7.92 -3.20
CA HIS A 779 29.78 8.17 -4.32
C HIS A 779 28.38 8.60 -3.86
N TYR A 780 27.88 7.99 -2.78
CA TYR A 780 26.58 8.29 -2.18
C TYR A 780 26.54 9.70 -1.57
N LEU A 781 27.57 10.06 -0.79
CA LEU A 781 27.70 11.39 -0.20
C LEU A 781 28.03 12.47 -1.23
N SER A 782 28.82 12.14 -2.28
CA SER A 782 29.02 13.02 -3.42
C SER A 782 27.69 13.36 -4.10
N ALA A 783 26.80 12.39 -4.29
CA ALA A 783 25.46 12.67 -4.84
C ALA A 783 24.64 13.59 -3.91
N ALA A 784 24.75 13.44 -2.59
CA ALA A 784 24.14 14.35 -1.63
C ALA A 784 24.72 15.78 -1.73
N SER A 785 26.04 15.91 -1.86
CA SER A 785 26.72 17.20 -2.00
C SER A 785 26.36 17.92 -3.30
N GLU A 786 26.18 17.19 -4.41
CA GLU A 786 25.67 17.78 -5.66
C GLU A 786 24.27 18.38 -5.48
N ILE A 787 23.39 17.74 -4.70
CA ILE A 787 22.06 18.29 -4.38
C ILE A 787 22.19 19.55 -3.51
N VAL A 788 23.09 19.57 -2.52
CA VAL A 788 23.39 20.76 -1.71
C VAL A 788 23.86 21.91 -2.61
N ASN A 789 24.80 21.64 -3.52
CA ASN A 789 25.32 22.65 -4.44
C ASN A 789 24.23 23.20 -5.36
N LEU A 790 23.38 22.33 -5.92
CA LEU A 790 22.24 22.74 -6.74
C LEU A 790 21.29 23.65 -5.94
N VAL A 791 20.88 23.25 -4.73
CA VAL A 791 19.96 24.03 -3.88
C VAL A 791 20.55 25.39 -3.54
N ARG A 792 21.85 25.47 -3.22
CA ARG A 792 22.55 26.74 -2.94
C ARG A 792 22.62 27.66 -4.15
N ASN A 793 22.65 27.09 -5.35
CA ASN A 793 22.72 27.79 -6.61
C ASN A 793 21.34 27.97 -7.28
N CYS A 794 20.25 27.80 -6.54
CA CYS A 794 18.90 28.09 -7.02
C CYS A 794 18.35 29.34 -6.33
N SER A 795 17.48 30.07 -7.04
CA SER A 795 16.62 31.08 -6.42
C SER A 795 15.86 30.50 -5.22
N PRO A 796 15.70 31.22 -4.09
CA PRO A 796 14.89 30.74 -2.96
C PRO A 796 13.46 30.36 -3.34
N GLU A 797 12.92 31.01 -4.40
CA GLU A 797 11.58 30.79 -4.91
C GLU A 797 11.48 29.62 -5.90
N HIS A 798 12.59 28.93 -6.22
CA HIS A 798 12.62 27.83 -7.19
C HIS A 798 11.58 26.73 -6.90
N VAL A 799 11.25 26.51 -5.62
CA VAL A 799 10.28 25.50 -5.18
C VAL A 799 8.90 25.69 -5.80
N LYS A 800 8.55 26.92 -6.20
CA LYS A 800 7.29 27.26 -6.88
C LYS A 800 7.27 26.79 -8.34
N CYS A 801 8.45 26.58 -8.93
CA CYS A 801 8.66 26.39 -10.36
C CYS A 801 9.19 25.00 -10.73
N VAL A 802 9.26 24.06 -9.77
CA VAL A 802 9.80 22.71 -9.98
C VAL A 802 8.83 21.65 -9.47
N ASN A 803 8.99 20.40 -9.93
CA ASN A 803 8.10 19.31 -9.54
C ASN A 803 8.21 18.99 -8.03
N PRO A 804 7.12 19.10 -7.24
CA PRO A 804 7.14 18.86 -5.80
C PRO A 804 7.52 17.42 -5.41
N PHE A 805 7.42 16.45 -6.33
CA PHE A 805 7.84 15.07 -6.07
C PHE A 805 9.34 14.94 -5.79
N LEU A 806 10.14 15.91 -6.27
CA LEU A 806 11.58 15.96 -6.05
C LEU A 806 11.95 16.31 -4.60
N ALA A 807 11.02 16.80 -3.78
CA ALA A 807 11.27 17.07 -2.37
C ALA A 807 11.70 15.80 -1.59
N ASN A 808 11.16 14.62 -1.96
CA ASN A 808 11.58 13.35 -1.37
C ASN A 808 13.07 13.04 -1.62
N MET A 809 13.64 13.57 -2.71
CA MET A 809 15.07 13.41 -2.99
C MET A 809 15.95 14.32 -2.14
N ILE A 810 15.51 15.55 -1.93
CA ILE A 810 16.17 16.47 -1.01
C ILE A 810 16.13 15.87 0.41
N TRP A 811 15.02 15.23 0.77
CA TRP A 811 14.90 14.48 2.02
C TRP A 811 15.89 13.30 2.11
N LEU A 812 16.06 12.51 1.05
CA LEU A 812 17.04 11.41 1.03
C LEU A 812 18.49 11.92 1.20
N ALA A 813 18.82 13.05 0.57
CA ALA A 813 20.11 13.71 0.77
C ALA A 813 20.29 14.19 2.21
N ALA A 814 19.24 14.75 2.83
CA ALA A 814 19.27 15.17 4.24
C ALA A 814 19.47 13.97 5.18
N ALA A 815 18.76 12.87 4.93
CA ALA A 815 18.93 11.63 5.70
C ALA A 815 20.37 11.09 5.59
N ALA A 816 20.99 11.15 4.40
CA ALA A 816 22.39 10.78 4.22
C ALA A 816 23.34 11.66 5.05
N GLN A 817 23.08 12.97 5.17
CA GLN A 817 23.87 13.86 6.02
C GLN A 817 23.67 13.56 7.52
N VAL A 818 22.45 13.20 7.96
CA VAL A 818 22.19 12.75 9.34
C VAL A 818 23.02 11.50 9.68
N VAL A 819 23.06 10.51 8.78
CA VAL A 819 23.90 9.31 8.95
C VAL A 819 25.38 9.67 8.97
N SER A 820 25.84 10.53 8.04
CA SER A 820 27.24 10.99 7.99
C SER A 820 27.67 11.71 9.27
N LYS A 821 26.81 12.58 9.82
CA LYS A 821 27.01 13.27 11.10
C LYS A 821 27.11 12.27 12.24
N ALA A 822 26.31 11.19 12.21
CA ALA A 822 26.36 10.15 13.22
C ALA A 822 27.71 9.39 13.19
N PHE A 823 28.22 8.97 12.04
CA PHE A 823 29.42 8.14 12.00
C PHE A 823 30.73 8.93 11.79
N ALA A 824 30.78 10.22 12.12
CA ALA A 824 32.01 11.02 12.06
C ALA A 824 33.03 10.58 13.15
N PRO A 825 34.35 10.49 12.85
CA PRO A 825 35.03 10.91 11.61
C PRO A 825 35.19 9.81 10.55
N ILE A 826 34.50 8.66 10.69
CA ILE A 826 34.70 7.48 9.81
C ILE A 826 34.30 7.76 8.37
N LEU A 827 33.27 8.59 8.16
CA LEU A 827 32.74 8.92 6.83
C LEU A 827 33.14 10.31 6.33
N VAL A 828 32.78 11.37 7.06
CA VAL A 828 33.10 12.78 6.74
C VAL A 828 33.26 13.57 8.04
N ASP A 829 33.89 14.75 7.95
CA ASP A 829 33.89 15.73 9.02
C ASP A 829 32.46 16.10 9.48
N ARG A 830 32.27 16.08 10.80
CA ARG A 830 30.97 16.30 11.44
C ARG A 830 30.38 17.68 11.13
N ARG A 831 31.20 18.73 11.17
CA ARG A 831 30.74 20.11 10.95
C ARG A 831 30.26 20.31 9.52
N THR A 832 30.94 19.69 8.57
CA THR A 832 30.55 19.72 7.16
C THR A 832 29.20 19.03 6.94
N ALA A 833 28.97 17.87 7.57
CA ALA A 833 27.68 17.17 7.50
C ALA A 833 26.54 17.97 8.15
N GLU A 834 26.80 18.60 9.31
CA GLU A 834 25.84 19.49 9.99
C GLU A 834 25.46 20.69 9.10
N SER A 835 26.45 21.39 8.53
CA SER A 835 26.19 22.54 7.66
C SER A 835 25.41 22.18 6.39
N ASN A 836 25.71 21.04 5.78
CA ASN A 836 24.97 20.55 4.61
C ASN A 836 23.52 20.19 4.96
N LEU A 837 23.29 19.61 6.14
CA LEU A 837 21.95 19.27 6.62
C LEU A 837 21.09 20.52 6.80
N ASP A 838 21.64 21.60 7.36
CA ASP A 838 20.92 22.87 7.57
C ASP A 838 20.38 23.44 6.26
N VAL A 839 21.19 23.44 5.19
CA VAL A 839 20.79 23.90 3.84
C VAL A 839 19.61 23.08 3.30
N LEU A 840 19.69 21.76 3.43
CA LEU A 840 18.65 20.85 2.92
C LEU A 840 17.35 20.98 3.72
N GLN A 841 17.44 21.12 5.04
CA GLN A 841 16.28 21.33 5.91
C GLN A 841 15.59 22.68 5.67
N ALA A 842 16.36 23.74 5.40
CA ALA A 842 15.82 25.04 5.01
C ALA A 842 15.01 24.92 3.71
N CYS A 843 15.57 24.25 2.70
CA CYS A 843 14.88 24.02 1.42
C CYS A 843 13.59 23.18 1.59
N LEU A 844 13.64 22.07 2.34
CA LEU A 844 12.46 21.26 2.64
C LEU A 844 11.37 22.05 3.38
N SER A 845 11.76 23.01 4.22
CA SER A 845 10.82 23.89 4.91
C SER A 845 10.09 24.81 3.92
N THR A 846 10.81 25.36 2.93
CA THR A 846 10.20 26.15 1.85
C THR A 846 9.24 25.31 1.00
N TYR A 847 9.60 24.06 0.64
CA TYR A 847 8.69 23.14 -0.05
C TYR A 847 7.41 22.87 0.76
N SER A 848 7.56 22.56 2.05
CA SER A 848 6.44 22.27 2.96
C SER A 848 5.52 23.48 3.08
N SER A 849 6.08 24.69 3.23
CA SER A 849 5.33 25.95 3.35
C SER A 849 4.51 26.27 2.10
N PHE A 850 5.04 26.01 0.90
CA PHE A 850 4.35 26.38 -0.35
C PHE A 850 3.40 25.28 -0.85
N TRP A 851 3.83 24.02 -0.86
CA TRP A 851 3.04 22.92 -1.40
C TRP A 851 2.13 22.25 -0.36
N GLY A 852 2.24 22.59 0.93
CA GLY A 852 1.43 21.97 2.00
C GLY A 852 1.84 20.53 2.31
N GLY A 853 3.13 20.22 2.13
CA GLY A 853 3.71 18.91 2.47
C GLY A 853 3.81 18.71 3.99
N SER A 854 3.41 17.54 4.47
CA SER A 854 3.25 17.23 5.90
C SER A 854 4.47 17.55 6.77
N LEU A 855 4.21 17.99 8.00
CA LEU A 855 5.12 17.98 9.16
C LEU A 855 5.89 16.64 9.32
N SER A 856 5.41 15.55 8.70
CA SER A 856 5.99 14.21 8.76
C SER A 856 7.41 14.08 8.20
N GLN A 857 7.82 14.83 7.18
CA GLN A 857 9.19 14.70 6.63
C GLN A 857 10.26 15.22 7.61
N ARG A 858 9.98 16.35 8.27
CA ARG A 858 10.86 16.92 9.31
C ARG A 858 10.86 16.06 10.58
N GLN A 859 9.69 15.64 11.04
CA GLN A 859 9.56 14.72 12.18
C GLN A 859 10.28 13.37 11.93
N LYS A 860 10.26 12.86 10.70
CA LYS A 860 10.99 11.65 10.33
C LYS A 860 12.52 11.84 10.37
N LEU A 861 13.03 12.99 9.92
CA LEU A 861 14.47 13.30 10.04
C LEU A 861 14.90 13.41 11.50
N SER A 862 14.12 14.10 12.35
CA SER A 862 14.45 14.20 13.78
C SER A 862 14.37 12.84 14.46
N THR A 863 13.36 12.02 14.14
CA THR A 863 13.23 10.66 14.67
C THR A 863 14.43 9.79 14.26
N LEU A 864 14.88 9.88 13.01
CA LEU A 864 16.07 9.17 12.54
C LEU A 864 17.32 9.59 13.32
N GLU A 865 17.52 10.89 13.51
CA GLU A 865 18.65 11.43 14.27
C GLU A 865 18.62 10.97 15.73
N THR A 866 17.47 11.04 16.40
CA THR A 866 17.30 10.56 17.78
C THR A 866 17.61 9.06 17.89
N ARG A 867 17.11 8.23 16.97
CA ARG A 867 17.37 6.78 17.01
C ARG A 867 18.86 6.45 16.83
N LEU A 868 19.52 7.10 15.88
CA LEU A 868 20.96 6.89 15.65
C LEU A 868 21.82 7.33 16.86
N ASN A 869 21.42 8.40 17.56
CA ASN A 869 22.09 8.82 18.78
C ASN A 869 21.87 7.82 19.92
N ASN A 870 20.63 7.35 20.13
CA ASN A 870 20.31 6.35 21.15
C ASN A 870 21.07 5.03 20.93
N SER A 871 21.20 4.57 19.69
CA SER A 871 21.95 3.36 19.35
C SER A 871 23.44 3.44 19.72
N LYS A 872 24.04 4.64 19.67
CA LYS A 872 25.43 4.85 20.12
C LYS A 872 25.55 4.91 21.64
N GLU A 873 24.60 5.55 22.31
CA GLU A 873 24.61 5.65 23.78
C GLU A 873 24.43 4.27 24.44
N LEU A 874 23.59 3.41 23.86
CA LEU A 874 23.45 2.01 24.28
C LEU A 874 24.74 1.21 24.11
N ALA A 875 25.53 1.48 23.06
CA ALA A 875 26.84 0.87 22.87
C ALA A 875 27.89 1.40 23.88
N ALA A 876 27.83 2.68 24.26
CA ALA A 876 28.75 3.29 25.22
C ALA A 876 28.38 3.02 26.70
N GLY A 877 27.10 2.81 27.02
CA GLY A 877 26.60 2.60 28.39
C GLY A 877 26.92 1.22 28.97
N SER A 878 27.28 0.24 28.14
CA SER A 878 27.70 -1.11 28.56
C SER A 878 29.04 -1.13 29.32
N GLU A 879 29.78 -0.02 29.39
CA GLU A 879 31.10 0.06 30.02
C GLU A 879 31.10 0.39 31.52
N ARG A 880 29.97 0.76 32.15
CA ARG A 880 29.98 1.29 33.53
C ARG A 880 29.59 0.33 34.66
N THR A 881 29.43 -0.97 34.41
CA THR A 881 29.01 -1.93 35.46
C THR A 881 29.84 -3.22 35.48
N LEU A 882 31.10 -3.14 35.90
CA LEU A 882 31.80 -4.27 36.54
C LEU A 882 32.74 -3.77 37.65
N PRO A 883 32.66 -4.31 38.88
CA PRO A 883 33.57 -3.96 39.98
C PRO A 883 34.91 -4.71 39.82
N SER A 884 36.02 -3.97 39.92
CA SER A 884 37.37 -4.53 39.87
C SER A 884 37.72 -5.30 41.15
N THR A 885 37.98 -6.60 41.03
CA THR A 885 38.79 -7.36 41.98
C THR A 885 40.25 -7.37 41.54
N ALA A 886 41.13 -7.26 42.53
CA ALA A 886 42.56 -6.96 42.44
C ALA A 886 43.42 -7.97 41.67
N TYR A 887 44.59 -7.53 41.18
CA TYR A 887 45.92 -8.05 41.59
C TYR A 887 47.05 -7.14 41.05
N GLN A 888 48.02 -6.85 41.92
CA GLN A 888 49.24 -6.09 41.65
C GLN A 888 50.18 -6.85 40.70
N HIS A 889 50.90 -6.12 39.83
CA HIS A 889 52.33 -6.39 39.63
C HIS A 889 53.09 -5.16 39.12
N ASP A 890 54.25 -4.97 39.76
CA ASP A 890 55.31 -3.99 39.57
C ASP A 890 55.89 -3.90 38.14
N ALA A 891 56.36 -2.70 37.79
CA ALA A 891 57.76 -2.37 37.47
C ALA A 891 57.91 -1.38 36.31
N SER A 892 58.39 -0.18 36.68
CA SER A 892 59.42 0.64 36.01
C SER A 892 59.39 0.80 34.49
N HIS A 893 59.29 2.05 34.03
CA HIS A 893 60.41 2.66 33.30
C HIS A 893 60.33 4.18 33.21
N ASP A 894 61.51 4.77 33.41
CA ASP A 894 61.89 6.18 33.36
C ASP A 894 61.58 6.90 32.05
N ASN A 895 61.28 8.20 32.16
CA ASN A 895 61.95 9.32 31.47
C ASN A 895 61.27 10.64 31.91
N ILE A 896 61.86 11.46 32.77
CA ILE A 896 62.96 12.43 32.50
C ILE A 896 62.57 13.48 31.43
N THR A 897 62.05 14.62 31.94
CA THR A 897 62.41 16.04 31.68
C THR A 897 62.47 16.58 30.24
N ARG A 898 62.12 17.84 29.91
CA ARG A 898 61.92 19.08 30.69
C ARG A 898 61.41 20.22 29.77
N ARG A 899 60.62 21.12 30.39
CA ARG A 899 60.58 22.62 30.31
C ARG A 899 60.22 23.27 28.96
N SER A 900 59.52 24.41 28.90
CA SER A 900 59.37 25.62 29.78
C SER A 900 58.25 26.47 29.14
N ASP A 901 57.57 27.46 29.71
CA ASP A 901 57.55 28.19 30.97
C ASP A 901 56.26 29.06 30.98
N ILE A 902 55.95 29.63 32.14
CA ILE A 902 55.37 30.96 32.42
C ILE A 902 54.16 30.93 33.38
N SER A 903 54.44 31.57 34.52
CA SER A 903 53.71 32.01 35.71
C SER A 903 52.40 32.78 35.45
N THR A 904 51.44 32.95 36.38
CA THR A 904 51.54 33.51 37.75
C THR A 904 50.18 33.38 38.47
N ASN A 905 50.23 33.28 39.82
CA ASN A 905 49.27 33.81 40.81
C ASN A 905 47.83 33.27 40.83
N SER A 906 47.11 33.12 41.93
CA SER A 906 47.26 33.31 43.39
C SER A 906 45.81 33.12 43.90
N GLN A 907 45.45 32.23 44.82
CA GLN A 907 45.26 32.44 46.27
C GLN A 907 44.15 31.45 46.69
N LEU A 908 44.40 30.57 47.67
CA LEU A 908 43.97 30.66 49.10
C LEU A 908 42.42 30.63 49.23
N ASN A 909 41.78 29.80 50.06
CA ASN A 909 42.13 29.22 51.35
C ASN A 909 41.15 28.06 51.63
N ASP A 910 41.60 26.92 52.18
CA ASP A 910 41.56 26.55 53.62
C ASP A 910 40.13 26.43 54.18
N SER A 911 39.73 25.41 54.95
CA SER A 911 40.47 24.45 55.77
C SER A 911 39.48 23.44 56.39
N ALA A 912 39.95 22.20 56.57
CA ALA A 912 39.92 21.37 57.80
C ALA A 912 38.61 21.29 58.64
N SER A 913 38.22 20.16 59.27
CA SER A 913 39.04 19.17 59.99
C SER A 913 38.16 18.04 60.54
N PHE A 914 38.68 16.80 60.50
CA PHE A 914 38.78 15.77 61.57
C PHE A 914 37.52 15.49 62.46
N ASN A 915 37.07 14.25 62.73
CA ASN A 915 37.79 13.17 63.41
C ASN A 915 36.93 11.87 63.52
N CYS A 916 37.65 10.75 63.60
CA CYS A 916 37.30 9.34 63.86
C CYS A 916 36.90 9.05 65.35
N PRO A 917 36.78 7.78 65.86
CA PRO A 917 36.17 6.49 65.41
C PRO A 917 35.47 5.77 66.64
N PRO A 918 35.52 4.43 66.92
CA PRO A 918 35.32 3.15 66.17
C PRO A 918 34.31 2.15 66.85
N ALA A 919 34.17 0.94 66.24
CA ALA A 919 33.82 -0.39 66.83
C ALA A 919 32.32 -0.70 67.12
N GLU A 920 31.73 -1.89 67.00
CA GLU A 920 32.22 -3.30 66.97
C GLU A 920 31.07 -4.27 66.56
N MET A 921 31.43 -5.43 65.97
CA MET A 921 30.85 -6.80 66.09
C MET A 921 29.35 -7.17 65.90
N SER A 922 29.16 -8.09 64.92
CA SER A 922 28.53 -9.44 65.03
C SER A 922 27.09 -9.74 64.54
N ALA A 923 27.03 -10.81 63.72
CA ALA A 923 26.10 -11.96 63.71
C ALA A 923 24.61 -11.83 63.29
N SER A 924 24.36 -12.35 62.07
CA SER A 924 23.42 -13.45 61.68
C SER A 924 21.89 -13.39 61.89
N VAL A 925 21.21 -13.88 60.83
CA VAL A 925 19.94 -14.65 60.74
C VAL A 925 18.68 -13.95 60.18
N GLU A 926 18.25 -14.54 59.06
CA GLU A 926 16.98 -14.69 58.30
C GLU A 926 15.63 -14.00 58.66
N HIS A 927 14.95 -13.69 57.54
CA HIS A 927 13.52 -13.79 57.19
C HIS A 927 12.49 -12.69 57.53
N CYS A 928 11.98 -12.09 56.44
CA CYS A 928 10.57 -11.85 56.07
C CYS A 928 9.63 -11.05 56.99
N LEU A 929 9.23 -9.83 56.55
CA LEU A 929 7.86 -9.46 56.10
C LEU A 929 7.59 -7.95 56.20
N SER A 930 7.13 -7.39 55.07
CA SER A 930 6.03 -6.42 54.93
C SER A 930 6.05 -5.03 55.61
N SER A 931 5.88 -4.02 54.76
CA SER A 931 4.92 -2.89 54.89
C SER A 931 5.38 -1.53 55.46
N ILE A 932 5.17 -0.48 54.64
CA ILE A 932 4.58 0.86 55.00
C ILE A 932 5.55 1.81 55.76
N ASN A 933 5.76 3.10 55.48
CA ASN A 933 5.13 4.14 54.66
C ASN A 933 6.13 5.31 54.46
N TRP A 934 5.92 6.09 53.38
CA TRP A 934 6.02 7.55 53.20
C TRP A 934 6.96 8.40 54.08
N VAL A 935 7.70 9.31 53.43
CA VAL A 935 7.47 10.77 53.49
C VAL A 935 8.37 11.44 52.43
N ASP A 936 7.71 12.01 51.43
CA ASP A 936 8.21 13.13 50.62
C ASP A 936 7.94 14.43 51.41
N PRO A 937 8.80 15.45 51.31
CA PRO A 937 8.22 16.78 51.18
C PRO A 937 8.95 17.68 50.18
N HIS A 938 8.15 18.14 49.22
CA HIS A 938 8.02 19.52 48.76
C HIS A 938 9.23 20.12 48.03
N GLY A 939 9.10 20.66 46.82
CA GLY A 939 7.94 21.25 46.17
C GLY A 939 8.36 22.62 45.64
N PHE A 940 7.91 22.99 44.44
CA PHE A 940 7.47 24.35 44.15
C PHE A 940 6.55 24.34 42.94
N ASP A 941 5.52 25.16 43.10
CA ASP A 941 4.24 25.20 42.42
C ASP A 941 4.15 26.46 41.53
N LEU A 942 3.07 26.54 40.75
CA LEU A 942 2.48 27.67 39.98
C LEU A 942 2.53 27.54 38.45
N GLN A 943 1.47 27.72 37.65
CA GLN A 943 -0.01 27.59 37.75
C GLN A 943 -0.57 27.93 36.33
N TRP A 944 -1.42 27.06 35.79
CA TRP A 944 -2.56 27.20 34.83
C TRP A 944 -2.59 28.14 33.61
N ALA A 945 -2.89 27.53 32.45
CA ALA A 945 -3.98 27.93 31.54
C ALA A 945 -4.48 26.73 30.69
N GLU A 946 -5.80 26.47 30.68
CA GLU A 946 -6.54 25.50 29.84
C GLU A 946 -7.17 26.19 28.60
N PRO A 947 -7.91 25.51 27.68
CA PRO A 947 -7.66 24.25 26.94
C PRO A 947 -7.97 24.41 25.42
N GLY A 948 -7.58 23.44 24.56
CA GLY A 948 -8.01 23.41 23.15
C GLY A 948 -7.54 22.18 22.36
N PRO A 949 -8.30 21.74 21.33
CA PRO A 949 -8.65 20.33 21.15
C PRO A 949 -7.84 19.59 20.07
N GLU A 950 -7.95 18.26 20.14
CA GLU A 950 -7.78 17.28 19.06
C GLU A 950 -6.43 17.19 18.34
N LEU A 951 -5.80 16.01 18.45
CA LEU A 951 -5.14 15.33 17.33
C LEU A 951 -4.86 13.89 17.72
N SER A 952 -5.82 13.02 17.42
CA SER A 952 -5.52 11.64 17.08
C SER A 952 -4.88 11.61 15.68
N SER A 953 -4.14 10.55 15.41
CA SER A 953 -3.54 10.15 14.12
C SER A 953 -2.10 10.60 13.86
N ASP A 954 -1.17 9.64 13.98
CA ASP A 954 0.05 9.58 13.15
C ASP A 954 0.61 8.15 13.15
N LEU A 955 0.30 7.38 12.09
CA LEU A 955 0.87 6.06 11.82
C LEU A 955 1.11 5.94 10.31
N TRP A 956 2.34 6.18 9.82
CA TRP A 956 2.86 5.56 8.59
C TRP A 956 4.40 5.56 8.55
N GLY A 957 4.92 4.36 8.34
CA GLY A 957 6.33 4.03 8.19
C GLY A 957 7.04 4.72 7.03
N TRP A 958 8.33 4.93 7.28
CA TRP A 958 9.48 4.82 6.37
C TRP A 958 10.70 4.51 7.28
N CYS A 959 11.62 3.69 6.77
CA CYS A 959 12.70 2.99 7.47
C CYS A 959 13.33 3.65 8.70
N THR A 960 13.24 2.94 9.82
CA THR A 960 14.27 2.95 10.86
C THR A 960 14.62 1.53 11.35
N ASP A 961 14.07 0.48 10.72
CA ASP A 961 14.29 -0.92 11.12
C ASP A 961 15.32 -1.67 10.25
N GLU A 962 15.77 -1.09 9.13
CA GLU A 962 16.77 -1.70 8.23
C GLU A 962 18.24 -1.48 8.67
N ILE A 963 18.47 -0.95 9.86
CA ILE A 963 19.82 -0.70 10.40
C ILE A 963 20.25 -1.72 11.47
N LEU A 964 19.37 -2.63 11.93
CA LEU A 964 19.68 -3.55 13.04
C LEU A 964 19.32 -5.02 12.78
N ILE A 965 19.23 -5.45 11.52
CA ILE A 965 18.99 -6.87 11.20
C ILE A 965 20.13 -7.40 10.33
N HIS A 966 21.32 -7.49 10.91
CA HIS A 966 22.35 -8.41 10.42
C HIS A 966 23.36 -8.75 11.52
N THR A 967 23.01 -9.72 12.36
CA THR A 967 23.97 -10.66 12.96
C THR A 967 23.24 -11.97 13.23
N GLY A 968 23.28 -12.88 12.25
CA GLY A 968 23.11 -14.30 12.53
C GLY A 968 24.43 -14.80 13.12
N ILE A 969 24.40 -15.19 14.39
CA ILE A 969 25.37 -16.12 14.99
C ILE A 969 24.54 -17.07 15.86
N ASP A 970 24.50 -18.31 15.38
CA ASP A 970 24.03 -19.60 15.95
C ASP A 970 22.75 -19.69 16.78
#